data_AF-T0Q910-F1
#
_entry.id   AF-T0Q910-F1
#
_cell.length_a   1.000
_cell.length_b   1.000
_cell.length_c   1.000
_cell.angle_alpha   90.00
_cell.angle_beta   90.00
_cell.angle_gamma   90.00
#
_symmetry.space_group_name_H-M   'P 1'
#
loop_
_entity.id
_entity.type
_entity.pdbx_description
1 polymer ?
#
loop_
_entity_poly.entity_id
_entity_poly.type
_entity_poly.pdbx_seq_one_letter_code
_entity_poly.pdbx_strand_id
1 'polypeptide(L)'
;MAPPGETDAPSCIVGIPQVENVMTPPRGDKDTAKLQAYASVMSTWVSDGPWVVMILVLAPIAVPMLALASRLISVPLRPIQVWQSLPKVRLVLCSLFLMAELTLLVLTCPFTAQIWFWSLLEFSTVVNFAVYLLDPRALHVTSALDALCLPLRPFVAAPCVIIGLLRDVPSAHVVAFAAASLGISIETLVFAASDGSHVSAARAFDADQAQAAATRRLAWPRMAIALFIAITGVYNQMFLHSWPAGVWNAKQVFAPGINGLLATHRNSVYSITTDMSKKRCDNTTRSGKLIFAVSVAIKPEPSIEEGLPLVVFECLAKRNHSFVPFLLAPSSSDESFETAFAYNASIALVDRQKSLLFSVSIQGENCSDVINYDFNATQTYAAVPPAAYIQYLQITSSVPTLGVLQLALACKYLVQHTMLSVLVLFCALQNWRLWLCFDGILAHGLYIADRKTAALIDLAFGDNLKVWFQLRQSVQTACVHCTSFTTIFLKGALVQCSATMLAILFYCITGSAPLPTYFLLLMGLIGSLSTLAMLWPLAAALDIQRKHGQTLSTQLLELHFRCLDKTIIPDHADACIALFESIMENVERYEHRMTFFGFAITMPRLATMGAALPSLVSFIAFHVVPSTWASFNAFSVMENATYAAAINPANNTYSG
;
A
#
# COMPACT_ATOMS: atom_id res chain seq x y z
N MET A 1 -38.10 -9.60 41.54
CA MET A 1 -36.85 -9.43 42.30
C MET A 1 -35.93 -10.58 41.93
N ALA A 2 -34.70 -10.24 41.55
CA ALA A 2 -33.58 -11.08 41.10
C ALA A 2 -33.71 -11.76 39.69
N PRO A 3 -32.78 -11.48 38.75
CA PRO A 3 -32.73 -12.05 37.40
C PRO A 3 -31.84 -13.32 37.31
N PRO A 4 -31.88 -14.05 36.18
CA PRO A 4 -31.12 -15.28 35.96
C PRO A 4 -29.69 -15.02 35.44
N GLY A 5 -28.83 -16.02 35.64
CA GLY A 5 -27.39 -15.99 35.44
C GLY A 5 -26.93 -15.78 33.99
N GLU A 6 -25.85 -15.02 33.90
CA GLU A 6 -25.09 -14.73 32.68
C GLU A 6 -24.04 -15.82 32.45
N THR A 7 -23.84 -16.16 31.19
CA THR A 7 -22.95 -17.21 30.69
C THR A 7 -21.54 -16.66 30.51
N ASP A 8 -20.56 -17.27 31.19
CA ASP A 8 -19.15 -16.93 31.07
C ASP A 8 -18.58 -17.34 29.69
N ALA A 9 -18.00 -16.37 28.99
CA ALA A 9 -17.12 -16.59 27.85
C ALA A 9 -15.67 -16.84 28.34
N PRO A 10 -14.89 -17.75 27.73
CA PRO A 10 -13.58 -18.11 28.24
C PRO A 10 -12.55 -17.02 27.92
N SER A 11 -12.01 -16.40 28.97
CA SER A 11 -10.81 -15.56 28.91
C SER A 11 -9.56 -16.47 28.88
N CYS A 12 -8.79 -16.38 27.81
CA CYS A 12 -7.46 -17.00 27.73
C CYS A 12 -6.47 -16.19 28.55
N ILE A 13 -6.43 -16.43 29.87
CA ILE A 13 -5.32 -16.03 30.75
C ILE A 13 -4.39 -17.23 30.85
N VAL A 14 -3.27 -17.20 30.11
CA VAL A 14 -2.19 -18.17 30.29
C VAL A 14 -1.40 -17.76 31.52
N GLY A 15 -1.35 -18.68 32.50
CA GLY A 15 -0.75 -18.50 33.81
C GLY A 15 0.74 -18.15 33.78
N ILE A 16 1.10 -17.18 34.61
CA ILE A 16 2.48 -16.88 35.02
C ILE A 16 2.80 -17.84 36.17
N PRO A 17 3.91 -18.61 36.15
CA PRO A 17 4.30 -19.39 37.31
C PRO A 17 4.67 -18.43 38.45
N GLN A 18 4.10 -18.68 39.63
CA GLN A 18 4.46 -17.98 40.86
C GLN A 18 5.95 -18.17 41.14
N VAL A 19 6.71 -17.09 41.07
CA VAL A 19 8.02 -16.97 41.70
C VAL A 19 7.81 -16.19 42.99
N GLU A 20 8.05 -16.86 44.12
CA GLU A 20 8.03 -16.29 45.45
C GLU A 20 8.98 -15.09 45.57
N ASN A 21 8.45 -14.01 46.16
CA ASN A 21 9.16 -12.91 46.81
C ASN A 21 10.39 -12.32 46.09
N VAL A 22 10.14 -11.58 45.01
CA VAL A 22 11.01 -10.48 44.58
C VAL A 22 10.16 -9.21 44.62
N MET A 23 10.61 -8.22 45.42
CA MET A 23 10.00 -6.89 45.51
C MET A 23 9.69 -6.37 44.11
N THR A 24 8.40 -6.22 43.80
CA THR A 24 7.98 -5.55 42.57
C THR A 24 8.46 -4.11 42.63
N PRO A 25 9.29 -3.63 41.69
CA PRO A 25 9.77 -2.26 41.70
C PRO A 25 8.59 -1.29 41.52
N PRO A 26 8.66 -0.08 42.11
CA PRO A 26 7.61 0.93 42.00
C PRO A 26 7.26 1.22 40.54
N ARG A 27 6.02 1.65 40.29
CA ARG A 27 5.44 1.80 38.94
C ARG A 27 6.30 2.66 37.98
N GLY A 28 7.00 3.68 38.50
CA GLY A 28 7.92 4.52 37.73
C GLY A 28 9.19 3.82 37.23
N ASP A 29 9.70 2.83 37.96
CA ASP A 29 10.89 2.05 37.58
C ASP A 29 10.58 1.09 36.42
N LYS A 30 9.32 0.63 36.33
CA LYS A 30 8.88 -0.23 35.22
C LYS A 30 8.71 0.57 33.92
N ASP A 31 8.19 1.80 34.01
CA ASP A 31 7.95 2.64 32.84
C ASP A 31 9.25 3.20 32.26
N THR A 32 10.20 3.57 33.13
CA THR A 32 11.56 3.95 32.71
C THR A 32 12.32 2.78 32.09
N ALA A 33 12.21 1.57 32.66
CA ALA A 33 12.81 0.36 32.06
C ALA A 33 12.22 0.05 30.66
N LYS A 34 10.91 0.23 30.46
CA LYS A 34 10.26 0.09 29.14
C LYS A 34 10.79 1.11 28.13
N LEU A 35 10.93 2.37 28.53
CA LEU A 35 11.46 3.43 27.66
C LEU A 35 12.94 3.24 27.33
N GLN A 36 13.75 2.80 28.29
CA GLN A 36 15.15 2.42 28.06
C GLN A 36 15.25 1.23 27.10
N ALA A 37 14.39 0.22 27.26
CA ALA A 37 14.31 -0.90 26.33
C ALA A 37 13.96 -0.40 24.92
N TYR A 38 12.93 0.42 24.77
CA TYR A 38 12.58 1.03 23.49
C TYR A 38 13.73 1.84 22.86
N ALA A 39 14.35 2.74 23.63
CA ALA A 39 15.46 3.56 23.17
C ALA A 39 16.66 2.72 22.74
N SER A 40 16.96 1.64 23.47
CA SER A 40 18.01 0.70 23.10
C SER A 40 17.71 0.04 21.75
N VAL A 41 16.50 -0.49 21.56
CA VAL A 41 16.08 -1.12 20.29
C VAL A 41 16.13 -0.11 19.13
N MET A 42 15.67 1.13 19.35
CA MET A 42 15.70 2.17 18.32
C MET A 42 17.13 2.61 17.98
N SER A 43 18.01 2.75 18.99
CA SER A 43 19.41 3.11 18.75
C SER A 43 20.12 2.05 17.90
N THR A 44 19.92 0.77 18.24
CA THR A 44 20.47 -0.37 17.50
C THR A 44 19.84 -0.49 16.12
N TRP A 45 18.55 -0.19 15.97
CA TRP A 45 17.89 -0.16 14.67
C TRP A 45 18.50 0.90 13.75
N VAL A 46 18.72 2.12 14.25
CA VAL A 46 19.31 3.21 13.46
C VAL A 46 20.76 2.90 13.09
N SER A 47 21.53 2.30 14.01
CA SER A 47 22.95 2.03 13.79
C SER A 47 23.23 0.78 12.96
N ASP A 48 22.52 -0.31 13.25
CA ASP A 48 22.84 -1.66 12.78
C ASP A 48 21.75 -2.24 11.87
N GLY A 49 20.52 -1.72 11.94
CA GLY A 49 19.38 -2.17 11.12
C GLY A 49 19.65 -2.22 9.62
N PRO A 50 20.25 -1.19 8.97
CA PRO A 50 20.59 -1.25 7.55
C PRO A 50 21.52 -2.42 7.19
N TRP A 51 22.47 -2.74 8.07
CA TRP A 51 23.38 -3.87 7.88
C TRP A 51 22.65 -5.20 8.04
N VAL A 52 21.74 -5.33 9.01
CA VAL A 52 20.91 -6.54 9.18
C VAL A 52 20.02 -6.77 7.95
N VAL A 53 19.38 -5.71 7.45
CA VAL A 53 18.58 -5.75 6.22
C VAL A 53 19.42 -6.20 5.03
N MET A 54 20.61 -5.63 4.86
CA MET A 54 21.53 -6.02 3.78
C MET A 54 21.96 -7.49 3.88
N ILE A 55 22.28 -7.97 5.09
CA ILE A 55 22.64 -9.37 5.35
C ILE A 55 21.45 -10.31 5.03
N LEU A 56 20.23 -9.92 5.39
CA LEU A 56 19.02 -10.71 5.11
C LEU A 56 18.73 -10.80 3.61
N VAL A 57 18.75 -9.67 2.89
CA VAL A 57 18.46 -9.63 1.45
C VAL A 57 19.52 -10.38 0.64
N LEU A 58 20.78 -10.28 1.04
CA LEU A 58 21.89 -10.96 0.36
C LEU A 58 22.29 -12.28 1.03
N ALA A 59 21.44 -12.85 1.88
CA ALA A 59 21.80 -13.97 2.76
C ALA A 59 22.54 -15.14 2.05
N PRO A 60 22.15 -15.60 0.84
CA PRO A 60 22.84 -16.69 0.17
C PRO A 60 24.33 -16.44 -0.07
N ILE A 61 24.73 -15.17 -0.23
CA ILE A 61 26.10 -14.74 -0.50
C ILE A 61 26.73 -14.16 0.78
N ALA A 62 26.00 -13.28 1.47
CA ALA A 62 26.47 -12.56 2.64
C ALA A 62 26.76 -13.49 3.83
N VAL A 63 25.91 -14.48 4.09
CA VAL A 63 26.11 -15.43 5.21
C VAL A 63 27.41 -16.21 5.09
N PRO A 64 27.70 -16.93 3.98
CA PRO A 64 28.96 -17.66 3.85
C PRO A 64 30.17 -16.72 3.81
N MET A 65 30.07 -15.57 3.13
CA MET A 65 31.15 -14.59 3.10
C MET A 65 31.47 -14.02 4.48
N LEU A 66 30.46 -13.66 5.27
CA LEU A 66 30.65 -13.14 6.63
C LEU A 66 31.10 -14.22 7.61
N ALA A 67 30.64 -15.45 7.44
CA ALA A 67 31.14 -16.59 8.22
C ALA A 67 32.64 -16.82 7.98
N LEU A 68 33.09 -16.76 6.72
CA LEU A 68 34.50 -16.88 6.34
C LEU A 68 35.32 -15.66 6.80
N ALA A 69 34.84 -14.45 6.52
CA ALA A 69 35.49 -13.21 6.89
C ALA A 69 35.65 -13.05 8.41
N SER A 70 34.65 -13.47 9.20
CA SER A 70 34.73 -13.43 10.67
C SER A 70 35.81 -14.32 11.27
N ARG A 71 36.33 -15.29 10.51
CA ARG A 71 37.44 -16.17 10.91
C ARG A 71 38.80 -15.69 10.39
N LEU A 72 38.82 -14.99 9.25
CA LEU A 72 40.05 -14.60 8.54
C LEU A 72 40.47 -13.15 8.79
N ILE A 73 39.52 -12.26 9.09
CA ILE A 73 39.77 -10.82 9.22
C ILE A 73 39.64 -10.45 10.70
N SER A 74 40.76 -10.02 11.30
CA SER A 74 40.81 -9.51 12.68
C SER A 74 40.41 -8.04 12.81
N VAL A 75 40.25 -7.34 11.68
CA VAL A 75 39.89 -5.91 11.65
C VAL A 75 38.39 -5.75 11.92
N PRO A 76 37.99 -4.87 12.85
CA PRO A 76 36.59 -4.63 13.19
C PRO A 76 35.88 -3.85 12.09
N LEU A 77 35.42 -4.55 11.05
CA LEU A 77 34.46 -4.00 10.10
C LEU A 77 33.06 -4.07 10.70
N ARG A 78 32.30 -2.98 10.60
CA ARG A 78 30.94 -2.88 11.14
C ARG A 78 30.01 -4.04 10.73
N PRO A 79 29.95 -4.50 9.47
CA PRO A 79 29.13 -5.67 9.11
C PRO A 79 29.58 -6.97 9.79
N ILE A 80 30.87 -7.12 10.14
CA ILE A 80 31.38 -8.29 10.89
C ILE A 80 30.94 -8.21 12.35
N GLN A 81 30.98 -7.02 12.95
CA GLN A 81 30.50 -6.80 14.32
C GLN A 81 29.00 -7.07 14.45
N VAL A 82 28.20 -6.53 13.51
CA VAL A 82 26.76 -6.79 13.44
C VAL A 82 26.49 -8.26 13.18
N TRP A 83 27.22 -8.89 12.25
CA TRP A 83 27.11 -10.34 12.05
C TRP A 83 27.32 -11.08 13.37
N GLN A 84 28.42 -10.83 14.10
CA GLN A 84 28.76 -11.52 15.35
C GLN A 84 27.69 -11.37 16.45
N SER A 85 27.00 -10.24 16.53
CA SER A 85 25.94 -10.01 17.53
C SER A 85 24.60 -10.70 17.20
N LEU A 86 24.37 -11.06 15.94
CA LEU A 86 23.08 -11.63 15.51
C LEU A 86 22.89 -13.11 15.89
N PRO A 87 21.66 -13.52 16.26
CA PRO A 87 21.31 -14.91 16.51
C PRO A 87 21.33 -15.73 15.21
N LYS A 88 22.38 -16.52 15.00
CA LYS A 88 22.65 -17.25 13.74
C LYS A 88 21.50 -18.14 13.28
N VAL A 89 20.93 -18.91 14.19
CA VAL A 89 19.81 -19.84 13.87
C VAL A 89 18.59 -19.07 13.37
N ARG A 90 18.22 -17.98 14.05
CA ARG A 90 17.09 -17.14 13.67
C ARG A 90 17.35 -16.45 12.33
N LEU A 91 18.56 -15.95 12.12
CA LEU A 91 18.97 -15.33 10.86
C LEU A 91 18.86 -16.31 9.69
N VAL A 92 19.33 -17.54 9.86
CA VAL A 92 19.21 -18.60 8.83
C VAL A 92 17.75 -18.92 8.56
N LEU A 93 16.90 -19.06 9.59
CA LEU A 93 15.46 -19.32 9.41
C LEU A 93 14.75 -18.18 8.69
N CYS A 94 14.99 -16.92 9.08
CA CYS A 94 14.43 -15.75 8.39
C CYS A 94 14.90 -15.68 6.93
N SER A 95 16.17 -16.00 6.67
CA SER A 95 16.74 -16.01 5.31
C SER A 95 16.14 -17.13 4.46
N LEU A 96 16.01 -18.34 5.01
CA LEU A 96 15.36 -19.46 4.33
C LEU A 96 13.90 -19.14 4.02
N PHE A 97 13.19 -18.49 4.94
CA PHE A 97 11.81 -18.07 4.70
C PHE A 97 11.71 -17.06 3.55
N LEU A 98 12.52 -16.00 3.56
CA LEU A 98 12.53 -15.00 2.47
C LEU A 98 12.89 -15.63 1.13
N MET A 99 13.88 -16.53 1.10
CA MET A 99 14.28 -17.22 -0.13
C MET A 99 13.22 -18.20 -0.61
N ALA A 100 12.60 -18.96 0.31
CA ALA A 100 11.51 -19.86 -0.03
C ALA A 100 10.33 -19.08 -0.60
N GLU A 101 9.95 -17.96 0.01
CA GLU A 101 8.88 -17.10 -0.46
C GLU A 101 9.18 -16.48 -1.83
N LEU A 102 10.36 -15.91 -2.02
CA LEU A 102 10.77 -15.36 -3.32
C LEU A 102 10.78 -16.45 -4.41
N THR A 103 11.35 -17.62 -4.11
CA THR A 103 11.37 -18.76 -5.03
C THR A 103 9.96 -19.17 -5.39
N LEU A 104 9.08 -19.26 -4.40
CA LEU A 104 7.71 -19.68 -4.58
C LEU A 104 6.89 -18.65 -5.37
N LEU A 105 7.10 -17.35 -5.16
CA LEU A 105 6.55 -16.28 -6.01
C LEU A 105 7.00 -16.46 -7.47
N VAL A 106 8.29 -16.70 -7.70
CA VAL A 106 8.84 -16.93 -9.05
C VAL A 106 8.29 -18.23 -9.68
N LEU A 107 8.05 -19.28 -8.90
CA LEU A 107 7.58 -20.56 -9.46
C LEU A 107 6.06 -20.62 -9.65
N THR A 108 5.29 -19.76 -8.97
CA THR A 108 3.81 -19.83 -8.94
C THR A 108 3.10 -18.64 -9.58
N CYS A 109 3.75 -17.48 -9.72
CA CYS A 109 3.15 -16.34 -10.39
C CYS A 109 3.22 -16.49 -11.92
N PRO A 110 2.09 -16.50 -12.65
CA PRO A 110 2.09 -16.60 -14.10
C PRO A 110 2.71 -15.38 -14.81
N PHE A 111 2.70 -14.20 -14.19
CA PHE A 111 3.17 -12.96 -14.83
C PHE A 111 4.36 -12.34 -14.09
N THR A 112 5.34 -11.85 -14.84
CA THR A 112 6.56 -11.21 -14.28
C THR A 112 6.22 -10.01 -13.40
N ALA A 113 5.19 -9.23 -13.77
CA ALA A 113 4.75 -8.08 -12.99
C ALA A 113 4.25 -8.45 -11.59
N GLN A 114 3.68 -9.65 -11.41
CA GLN A 114 3.25 -10.13 -10.09
C GLN A 114 4.45 -10.38 -9.18
N ILE A 115 5.53 -10.99 -9.71
CA ILE A 115 6.75 -11.25 -8.95
C ILE A 115 7.30 -9.94 -8.41
N TRP A 116 7.43 -8.93 -9.28
CA TRP A 116 7.91 -7.60 -8.87
C TRP A 116 7.02 -6.94 -7.83
N PHE A 117 5.70 -6.98 -8.03
CA PHE A 117 4.76 -6.40 -7.09
C PHE A 117 4.84 -7.06 -5.70
N TRP A 118 4.77 -8.38 -5.63
CA TRP A 118 4.86 -9.12 -4.37
C TRP A 118 6.23 -8.92 -3.72
N SER A 119 7.32 -8.94 -4.50
CA SER A 119 8.68 -8.68 -3.99
C SER A 119 8.82 -7.28 -3.37
N LEU A 120 8.14 -6.27 -3.91
CA LEU A 120 8.14 -4.92 -3.32
C LEU A 120 7.38 -4.89 -1.99
N LEU A 121 6.28 -5.63 -1.85
CA LEU A 121 5.54 -5.75 -0.60
C LEU A 121 6.37 -6.43 0.51
N GLU A 122 7.28 -7.33 0.12
CA GLU A 122 8.22 -7.99 1.02
C GLU A 122 9.22 -7.04 1.70
N PHE A 123 9.33 -5.78 1.26
CA PHE A 123 10.10 -4.77 1.99
C PHE A 123 9.69 -4.68 3.47
N SER A 124 8.38 -4.72 3.74
CA SER A 124 7.85 -4.67 5.11
C SER A 124 8.23 -5.92 5.92
N THR A 125 8.25 -7.09 5.29
CA THR A 125 8.70 -8.37 5.87
C THR A 125 10.16 -8.29 6.29
N VAL A 126 11.02 -7.78 5.41
CA VAL A 126 12.46 -7.64 5.68
C VAL A 126 12.73 -6.70 6.85
N VAL A 127 12.04 -5.56 6.91
CA VAL A 127 12.15 -4.61 8.03
C VAL A 127 11.70 -5.27 9.35
N ASN A 128 10.57 -5.97 9.36
CA ASN A 128 10.08 -6.66 10.56
C ASN A 128 11.03 -7.80 11.00
N PHE A 129 11.64 -8.53 10.07
CA PHE A 129 12.65 -9.54 10.37
C PHE A 129 13.92 -8.93 10.95
N ALA A 130 14.37 -7.80 10.42
CA ALA A 130 15.54 -7.12 10.96
C ALA A 130 15.30 -6.64 12.41
N VAL A 131 14.13 -6.08 12.71
CA VAL A 131 13.76 -5.72 14.10
C VAL A 131 13.71 -6.96 15.00
N TYR A 132 13.10 -8.05 14.52
CA TYR A 132 13.03 -9.32 15.24
C TYR A 132 14.41 -9.89 15.58
N LEU A 133 15.40 -9.71 14.71
CA LEU A 133 16.76 -10.17 14.95
C LEU A 133 17.54 -9.28 15.91
N LEU A 134 17.22 -7.97 15.96
CA LEU A 134 17.87 -7.00 16.84
C LEU A 134 17.34 -7.04 18.28
N ASP A 135 16.07 -7.43 18.48
CA ASP A 135 15.51 -7.61 19.83
C ASP A 135 15.09 -9.07 20.10
N PRO A 136 15.99 -9.90 20.64
CA PRO A 136 15.69 -11.30 20.91
C PRO A 136 14.70 -11.51 22.07
N ARG A 137 14.36 -10.47 22.86
CA ARG A 137 13.37 -10.51 23.94
C ARG A 137 11.93 -10.50 23.43
N ALA A 138 11.74 -10.24 22.13
CA ALA A 138 10.42 -10.17 21.50
C ALA A 138 9.60 -11.47 21.61
N LEU A 139 10.19 -12.63 21.96
CA LEU A 139 9.46 -13.84 22.36
C LEU A 139 10.35 -14.82 23.15
N HIS A 140 9.94 -15.17 24.37
CA HIS A 140 10.30 -16.46 24.95
C HIS A 140 9.55 -17.56 24.20
N VAL A 141 10.27 -18.52 23.61
CA VAL A 141 9.68 -19.67 22.92
C VAL A 141 9.35 -20.71 23.98
N THR A 142 8.07 -20.98 24.21
CA THR A 142 7.61 -21.90 25.27
C THR A 142 7.11 -23.25 24.73
N SER A 143 6.92 -23.43 23.41
CA SER A 143 6.41 -24.70 22.83
C SER A 143 6.97 -25.05 21.43
N ALA A 144 6.71 -26.27 20.96
CA ALA A 144 7.12 -26.75 19.62
C ALA A 144 6.20 -26.24 18.48
N LEU A 145 4.91 -26.02 18.74
CA LEU A 145 3.98 -25.35 17.82
C LEU A 145 4.38 -23.89 17.55
N ASP A 146 4.92 -23.25 18.59
CA ASP A 146 5.50 -21.91 18.54
C ASP A 146 6.71 -21.79 17.60
N ALA A 147 7.43 -22.89 17.36
CA ALA A 147 8.56 -22.96 16.44
C ALA A 147 8.11 -23.09 14.97
N LEU A 148 6.96 -23.73 14.71
CA LEU A 148 6.36 -23.80 13.38
C LEU A 148 5.76 -22.45 12.94
N CYS A 149 5.20 -21.68 13.86
CA CYS A 149 4.67 -20.33 13.60
C CYS A 149 5.75 -19.22 13.72
N LEU A 150 7.01 -19.58 14.00
CA LEU A 150 8.13 -18.65 14.16
C LEU A 150 8.32 -17.67 12.99
N PRO A 151 8.10 -18.03 11.71
CA PRO A 151 8.26 -17.10 10.60
C PRO A 151 7.12 -16.07 10.47
N LEU A 152 5.93 -16.40 10.98
CA LEU A 152 4.75 -15.53 10.97
C LEU A 152 4.74 -14.55 12.16
N ARG A 153 5.44 -14.92 13.24
CA ARG A 153 5.52 -14.12 14.47
C ARG A 153 6.08 -12.72 14.27
N PRO A 154 7.17 -12.49 13.52
CA PRO A 154 7.70 -11.14 13.31
C PRO A 154 6.68 -10.14 12.78
N PHE A 155 5.67 -10.59 12.02
CA PHE A 155 4.64 -9.72 11.43
C PHE A 155 3.66 -9.15 12.45
N VAL A 156 3.44 -9.87 13.55
CA VAL A 156 2.55 -9.45 14.64
C VAL A 156 3.36 -8.98 15.83
N ALA A 157 4.38 -9.74 16.22
CA ALA A 157 5.17 -9.51 17.41
C ALA A 157 6.00 -8.23 17.34
N ALA A 158 6.66 -7.91 16.22
CA ALA A 158 7.49 -6.69 16.17
C ALA A 158 6.63 -5.40 16.31
N PRO A 159 5.52 -5.23 15.56
CA PRO A 159 4.60 -4.12 15.80
C PRO A 159 3.99 -4.14 17.21
N CYS A 160 3.55 -5.29 17.71
CA CYS A 160 2.95 -5.41 19.03
C CYS A 160 3.94 -5.13 20.17
N VAL A 161 5.21 -5.50 20.05
CA VAL A 161 6.26 -5.18 21.02
C VAL A 161 6.49 -3.68 21.06
N ILE A 162 6.62 -3.04 19.89
CA ILE A 162 6.80 -1.58 19.82
C ILE A 162 5.59 -0.84 20.40
N ILE A 163 4.37 -1.27 20.05
CA ILE A 163 3.14 -0.73 20.63
C ILE A 163 3.12 -0.97 22.14
N GLY A 164 3.40 -2.19 22.60
CA GLY A 164 3.38 -2.55 24.03
C GLY A 164 4.40 -1.78 24.87
N LEU A 165 5.57 -1.47 24.30
CA LEU A 165 6.59 -0.64 24.96
C LEU A 165 6.17 0.83 25.11
N LEU A 166 5.25 1.32 24.27
CA LEU A 166 4.83 2.73 24.24
C LEU A 166 3.40 2.98 24.75
N ARG A 167 2.48 2.00 24.67
CA ARG A 167 1.04 2.16 24.89
C ARG A 167 0.69 2.50 26.33
N ASP A 168 1.35 1.83 27.28
CA ASP A 168 1.01 1.94 28.70
C ASP A 168 1.87 2.96 29.44
N VAL A 169 2.79 3.63 28.73
CA VAL A 169 3.69 4.61 29.33
C VAL A 169 3.00 5.98 29.38
N PRO A 170 2.87 6.62 30.56
CA PRO A 170 2.30 7.95 30.67
C PRO A 170 3.09 8.98 29.85
N SER A 171 2.40 9.94 29.22
CA SER A 171 3.06 10.99 28.42
C SER A 171 4.16 11.72 29.19
N ALA A 172 3.95 11.99 30.50
CA ALA A 172 4.93 12.66 31.35
C ALA A 172 6.25 11.89 31.43
N HIS A 173 6.20 10.56 31.54
CA HIS A 173 7.39 9.71 31.61
C HIS A 173 8.14 9.68 30.27
N VAL A 174 7.42 9.70 29.15
CA VAL A 174 8.02 9.80 27.81
C VAL A 174 8.78 11.11 27.65
N VAL A 175 8.19 12.23 28.07
CA VAL A 175 8.82 13.55 27.98
C VAL A 175 10.00 13.65 28.96
N ALA A 176 9.87 13.14 30.19
CA ALA A 176 10.95 13.11 31.18
C ALA A 176 12.16 12.30 30.72
N PHE A 177 11.92 11.14 30.13
CA PHE A 177 12.98 10.33 29.54
C PHE A 177 13.68 11.06 28.38
N ALA A 178 12.93 11.72 27.50
CA ALA A 178 13.49 12.49 26.40
C ALA A 178 14.29 13.71 26.91
N ALA A 179 13.81 14.41 27.94
CA ALA A 179 14.52 15.52 28.57
C ALA A 179 15.86 15.09 29.17
N ALA A 180 15.91 13.92 29.82
CA ALA A 180 17.13 13.37 30.39
C ALA A 180 18.23 13.17 29.33
N SER A 181 17.85 12.82 28.09
CA SER A 181 18.80 12.71 26.98
C SER A 181 19.44 14.04 26.55
N LEU A 182 18.79 15.16 26.88
CA LEU A 182 19.29 16.52 26.68
C LEU A 182 19.99 17.10 27.93
N GLY A 183 20.11 16.31 29.01
CA GLY A 183 20.62 16.79 30.30
C GLY A 183 19.64 17.71 31.05
N ILE A 184 18.36 17.72 30.67
CA ILE A 184 17.31 18.54 31.29
C ILE A 184 16.53 17.68 32.30
N SER A 185 16.43 18.14 33.56
CA SER A 185 15.58 17.49 34.57
C SER A 185 14.23 18.18 34.66
N ILE A 186 13.16 17.52 34.18
CA ILE A 186 11.79 18.09 34.19
C ILE A 186 11.28 18.36 35.61
N GLU A 187 11.72 17.57 36.59
CA GLU A 187 11.33 17.78 37.99
C GLU A 187 11.85 19.10 38.55
N THR A 188 12.98 19.59 38.03
CA THR A 188 13.58 20.87 38.40
C THR A 188 13.00 22.07 37.64
N LEU A 189 12.22 21.81 36.58
CA LEU A 189 11.55 22.84 35.80
C LEU A 189 10.31 23.32 36.54
N VAL A 190 10.30 24.59 36.94
CA VAL A 190 9.23 25.20 37.73
C VAL A 190 8.77 26.48 37.05
N PHE A 191 7.48 26.56 36.74
CA PHE A 191 6.85 27.80 36.29
C PHE A 191 6.45 28.64 37.50
N ALA A 192 6.66 29.96 37.40
CA ALA A 192 6.05 30.94 38.28
C ALA A 192 4.68 31.33 37.70
N ALA A 193 3.62 31.01 38.41
CA ALA A 193 2.26 31.40 38.05
C ALA A 193 2.02 32.89 38.35
N SER A 194 0.99 33.47 37.73
CA SER A 194 0.61 34.88 37.92
C SER A 194 0.21 35.23 39.36
N ASP A 195 -0.14 34.24 40.18
CA ASP A 195 -0.43 34.38 41.60
C ASP A 195 0.81 34.23 42.51
N GLY A 196 2.01 34.12 41.91
CA GLY A 196 3.28 33.92 42.60
C GLY A 196 3.53 32.48 43.07
N SER A 197 2.64 31.53 42.75
CA SER A 197 2.85 30.13 43.08
C SER A 197 3.81 29.44 42.11
N HIS A 198 4.56 28.46 42.61
CA HIS A 198 5.51 27.68 41.82
C HIS A 198 4.91 26.33 41.43
N VAL A 199 4.84 26.05 40.12
CA VAL A 199 4.22 24.82 39.60
C VAL A 199 5.23 24.04 38.76
N SER A 200 5.47 22.78 39.13
CA SER A 200 6.38 21.90 38.38
C SER A 200 5.86 21.60 36.98
N ALA A 201 6.74 21.70 35.98
CA ALA A 201 6.45 21.36 34.60
C ALA A 201 6.15 19.87 34.39
N ALA A 202 6.60 18.99 35.29
CA ALA A 202 6.31 17.55 35.23
C ALA A 202 4.79 17.27 35.26
N ARG A 203 4.04 18.09 36.01
CA ARG A 203 2.58 17.96 36.16
C ARG A 203 1.80 18.36 34.90
N ALA A 204 2.44 19.03 33.94
CA ALA A 204 1.81 19.48 32.70
C ALA A 204 1.23 18.33 31.87
N PHE A 205 1.86 17.15 31.94
CA PHE A 205 1.46 15.98 31.17
C PHE A 205 0.68 14.94 32.00
N ASP A 206 0.59 15.12 33.31
CA ASP A 206 -0.13 14.25 34.25
C ASP A 206 -1.55 14.74 34.55
N ALA A 207 -1.86 16.02 34.34
CA ALA A 207 -3.17 16.58 34.63
C ALA A 207 -4.27 15.93 33.77
N ASP A 208 -5.23 15.25 34.41
CA ASP A 208 -6.38 14.61 33.78
C ASP A 208 -7.15 15.55 32.85
N GLN A 209 -7.20 16.85 33.18
CA GLN A 209 -7.87 17.87 32.38
C GLN A 209 -7.20 18.12 31.03
N ALA A 210 -5.86 18.24 31.00
CA ALA A 210 -5.09 18.45 29.77
C ALA A 210 -5.15 17.19 28.88
N GLN A 211 -5.10 16.00 29.49
CA GLN A 211 -5.26 14.75 28.76
C GLN A 211 -6.69 14.57 28.23
N ALA A 212 -7.72 14.92 29.00
CA ALA A 212 -9.11 14.84 28.57
C ALA A 212 -9.42 15.83 27.44
N ALA A 213 -8.90 17.06 27.51
CA ALA A 213 -9.05 18.06 26.46
C ALA A 213 -8.38 17.60 25.15
N ALA A 214 -7.14 17.09 25.23
CA ALA A 214 -6.45 16.52 24.08
C ALA A 214 -7.21 15.33 23.48
N THR A 215 -7.70 14.42 24.32
CA THR A 215 -8.45 13.23 23.89
C THR A 215 -9.76 13.60 23.19
N ARG A 216 -10.49 14.60 23.69
CA ARG A 216 -11.70 15.12 23.03
C ARG A 216 -11.40 15.72 21.66
N ARG A 217 -10.33 16.51 21.54
CA ARG A 217 -9.91 17.09 20.25
C ARG A 217 -9.45 16.02 19.25
N LEU A 218 -8.89 14.91 19.74
CA LEU A 218 -8.42 13.78 18.91
C LEU A 218 -9.53 12.79 18.54
N ALA A 219 -10.68 12.78 19.23
CA ALA A 219 -11.71 11.76 19.06
C ALA A 219 -12.24 11.70 17.61
N TRP A 220 -12.66 12.84 17.05
CA TRP A 220 -13.16 12.92 15.69
C TRP A 220 -12.09 12.63 14.63
N PRO A 221 -10.91 13.27 14.64
CA PRO A 221 -9.84 12.95 13.69
C PRO A 221 -9.41 11.48 13.73
N ARG A 222 -9.33 10.88 14.93
CA ARG A 222 -9.01 9.46 15.09
C ARG A 222 -10.04 8.58 14.39
N MET A 223 -11.34 8.85 14.57
CA MET A 223 -12.39 8.10 13.90
C MET A 223 -12.34 8.27 12.38
N ALA A 224 -12.14 9.51 11.89
CA ALA A 224 -12.06 9.78 10.46
C ALA A 224 -10.88 9.07 9.78
N ILE A 225 -9.69 9.11 10.40
CA ILE A 225 -8.50 8.43 9.88
C ILE A 225 -8.69 6.91 9.93
N ALA A 226 -9.22 6.37 11.04
CA ALA A 226 -9.47 4.94 11.17
C ALA A 226 -10.50 4.44 10.13
N LEU A 227 -11.55 5.21 9.87
CA LEU A 227 -12.53 4.93 8.83
C LEU A 227 -11.88 4.95 7.44
N PHE A 228 -11.00 5.92 7.16
CA PHE A 228 -10.27 5.98 5.89
C PHE A 228 -9.35 4.77 5.68
N ILE A 229 -8.63 4.33 6.72
CA ILE A 229 -7.85 3.08 6.67
C ILE A 229 -8.76 1.87 6.42
N ALA A 230 -9.91 1.80 7.09
CA ALA A 230 -10.84 0.69 6.91
C ALA A 230 -11.38 0.65 5.47
N ILE A 231 -11.77 1.79 4.91
CA ILE A 231 -12.24 1.90 3.52
C ILE A 231 -11.15 1.50 2.55
N THR A 232 -9.95 2.09 2.66
CA THR A 232 -8.82 1.74 1.78
C THR A 232 -8.43 0.27 1.92
N GLY A 233 -8.47 -0.29 3.13
CA GLY A 233 -8.28 -1.72 3.37
C GLY A 233 -9.32 -2.59 2.67
N VAL A 234 -10.60 -2.26 2.75
CA VAL A 234 -11.68 -2.97 2.05
C VAL A 234 -11.49 -2.92 0.54
N TYR A 235 -11.19 -1.75 -0.03
CA TYR A 235 -10.90 -1.64 -1.46
C TYR A 235 -9.68 -2.49 -1.85
N ASN A 236 -8.59 -2.41 -1.10
CA ASN A 236 -7.37 -3.19 -1.33
C ASN A 236 -7.67 -4.71 -1.33
N GLN A 237 -8.56 -5.17 -0.43
CA GLN A 237 -9.07 -6.55 -0.44
C GLN A 237 -9.95 -6.87 -1.66
N MET A 238 -10.84 -5.97 -2.05
CA MET A 238 -11.64 -6.15 -3.27
C MET A 238 -10.75 -6.29 -4.50
N PHE A 239 -9.70 -5.46 -4.64
CA PHE A 239 -8.71 -5.59 -5.70
C PHE A 239 -7.99 -6.93 -5.66
N LEU A 240 -7.60 -7.38 -4.46
CA LEU A 240 -6.88 -8.64 -4.26
C LEU A 240 -7.74 -9.86 -4.61
N HIS A 241 -9.03 -9.81 -4.32
CA HIS A 241 -9.99 -10.88 -4.65
C HIS A 241 -10.54 -10.79 -6.08
N SER A 242 -10.57 -9.61 -6.68
CA SER A 242 -11.06 -9.38 -8.05
C SER A 242 -10.09 -9.85 -9.15
N TRP A 243 -8.98 -10.43 -8.75
CA TRP A 243 -7.84 -10.68 -9.59
C TRP A 243 -7.95 -12.01 -10.34
N PRO A 244 -7.95 -12.01 -11.68
CA PRO A 244 -8.14 -13.23 -12.47
C PRO A 244 -6.97 -14.22 -12.41
N ALA A 245 -5.86 -13.86 -11.74
CA ALA A 245 -4.67 -14.70 -11.61
C ALA A 245 -4.19 -14.87 -10.16
N GLY A 246 -5.05 -14.76 -9.14
CA GLY A 246 -4.58 -14.93 -7.77
C GLY A 246 -5.63 -14.79 -6.67
N VAL A 247 -5.39 -15.62 -5.66
CA VAL A 247 -6.16 -15.87 -4.44
C VAL A 247 -7.50 -16.58 -4.66
N TRP A 248 -8.36 -16.07 -5.55
CA TRP A 248 -9.70 -16.64 -5.76
C TRP A 248 -10.10 -16.59 -7.24
N ASN A 249 -10.69 -17.68 -7.75
CA ASN A 249 -11.30 -17.71 -9.09
C ASN A 249 -12.62 -16.93 -9.07
N ALA A 250 -12.53 -15.62 -8.84
CA ALA A 250 -13.68 -14.73 -8.84
C ALA A 250 -14.28 -14.67 -10.24
N LYS A 251 -15.59 -14.93 -10.35
CA LYS A 251 -16.32 -14.87 -11.62
C LYS A 251 -16.44 -13.45 -12.18
N GLN A 252 -16.17 -12.43 -11.36
CA GLN A 252 -16.33 -11.01 -11.69
C GLN A 252 -15.32 -10.15 -10.91
N VAL A 253 -14.94 -9.01 -11.49
CA VAL A 253 -14.14 -7.99 -10.80
C VAL A 253 -15.02 -7.33 -9.73
N PHE A 254 -14.73 -7.56 -8.45
CA PHE A 254 -15.55 -7.10 -7.31
C PHE A 254 -15.52 -5.59 -7.06
N ALA A 255 -14.49 -4.89 -7.51
CA ALA A 255 -14.38 -3.46 -7.26
C ALA A 255 -15.16 -2.66 -8.33
N PRO A 256 -16.16 -1.86 -7.90
CA PRO A 256 -17.10 -1.19 -8.80
C PRO A 256 -16.39 -0.15 -9.67
N GLY A 257 -16.82 -0.03 -10.93
CA GLY A 257 -16.31 0.99 -11.87
C GLY A 257 -15.02 0.63 -12.60
N ILE A 258 -14.25 -0.37 -12.16
CA ILE A 258 -12.96 -0.71 -12.81
C ILE A 258 -13.13 -1.30 -14.21
N ASN A 259 -14.21 -2.05 -14.44
CA ASN A 259 -14.53 -2.52 -15.80
C ASN A 259 -14.81 -1.36 -16.76
N GLY A 260 -15.12 -0.16 -16.26
CA GLY A 260 -15.22 1.05 -17.08
C GLY A 260 -13.88 1.77 -17.32
N LEU A 261 -12.83 1.45 -16.55
CA LEU A 261 -11.47 2.02 -16.71
C LEU A 261 -10.71 1.38 -17.85
N LEU A 262 -11.03 0.11 -18.13
CA LEU A 262 -10.44 -0.64 -19.22
C LEU A 262 -11.44 -0.65 -20.37
N ALA A 263 -11.00 -0.27 -21.56
CA ALA A 263 -11.76 -0.58 -22.78
C ALA A 263 -11.63 -2.08 -23.01
N THR A 264 -12.43 -2.86 -22.27
CA THR A 264 -12.61 -4.28 -22.52
C THR A 264 -13.87 -4.45 -23.34
N HIS A 265 -13.73 -5.06 -24.51
CA HIS A 265 -14.89 -5.47 -25.30
C HIS A 265 -15.77 -6.39 -24.46
N ARG A 266 -17.08 -6.13 -24.44
CA ARG A 266 -18.05 -7.09 -23.92
C ARG A 266 -18.04 -8.25 -24.91
N ASN A 267 -17.38 -9.36 -24.58
CA ASN A 267 -17.38 -10.57 -25.40
C ASN A 267 -18.78 -10.95 -25.87
N SER A 268 -19.22 -10.45 -27.03
CA SER A 268 -20.40 -10.97 -27.69
C SER A 268 -19.91 -11.99 -28.69
N VAL A 269 -20.22 -13.26 -28.46
CA VAL A 269 -20.09 -14.25 -29.53
C VAL A 269 -21.06 -13.82 -30.62
N TYR A 270 -20.54 -13.40 -31.77
CA TYR A 270 -21.37 -13.03 -32.89
C TYR A 270 -21.97 -14.30 -33.50
N SER A 271 -23.27 -14.36 -33.66
CA SER A 271 -23.89 -15.36 -34.52
C SER A 271 -23.67 -14.92 -35.97
N ILE A 272 -22.84 -15.67 -36.67
CA ILE A 272 -22.52 -15.44 -38.08
C ILE A 272 -23.30 -16.47 -38.88
N THR A 273 -24.41 -16.05 -39.48
CA THR A 273 -25.21 -16.92 -40.34
C THR A 273 -24.88 -16.62 -41.79
N THR A 274 -24.37 -17.62 -42.51
CA THR A 274 -24.11 -17.53 -43.94
C THR A 274 -25.32 -18.01 -44.72
N ASP A 275 -25.89 -17.11 -45.52
CA ASP A 275 -26.97 -17.42 -46.45
C ASP A 275 -26.42 -17.46 -47.87
N MET A 276 -26.38 -18.65 -48.44
CA MET A 276 -26.04 -18.89 -49.85
C MET A 276 -27.28 -18.92 -50.75
N SER A 277 -28.48 -18.73 -50.19
CA SER A 277 -29.76 -18.92 -50.90
C SER A 277 -30.19 -17.75 -51.78
N LYS A 278 -29.41 -16.67 -51.88
CA LYS A 278 -29.77 -15.48 -52.67
C LYS A 278 -28.83 -15.20 -53.84
N LYS A 279 -29.21 -15.77 -55.00
CA LYS A 279 -29.24 -15.12 -56.33
C LYS A 279 -27.92 -14.69 -57.01
N ARG A 280 -27.12 -15.66 -57.47
CA ARG A 280 -26.43 -15.73 -58.79
C ARG A 280 -25.31 -16.76 -58.65
N CYS A 281 -25.42 -17.87 -59.35
CA CYS A 281 -24.26 -18.70 -59.66
C CYS A 281 -24.05 -18.60 -61.15
N ASP A 282 -22.95 -17.97 -61.56
CA ASP A 282 -22.56 -17.88 -62.97
C ASP A 282 -21.47 -18.92 -63.22
N ASN A 283 -21.76 -19.87 -64.10
CA ASN A 283 -20.79 -20.85 -64.54
C ASN A 283 -19.93 -20.23 -65.65
N THR A 284 -18.64 -20.02 -65.39
CA THR A 284 -17.71 -19.48 -66.39
C THR A 284 -17.14 -20.63 -67.23
N THR A 285 -17.77 -20.87 -68.38
CA THR A 285 -17.59 -22.04 -69.26
C THR A 285 -16.25 -22.13 -70.01
N ARG A 286 -15.19 -21.43 -69.59
CA ARG A 286 -13.83 -21.59 -70.15
C ARG A 286 -12.75 -21.97 -69.14
N SER A 287 -13.04 -21.97 -67.83
CA SER A 287 -12.03 -22.29 -66.80
C SER A 287 -12.52 -23.23 -65.68
N GLY A 288 -13.73 -23.77 -65.77
CA GLY A 288 -14.29 -24.66 -64.72
C GLY A 288 -14.42 -23.97 -63.36
N LYS A 289 -14.73 -22.67 -63.35
CA LYS A 289 -14.89 -21.87 -62.13
C LYS A 289 -16.35 -21.47 -61.95
N LEU A 290 -16.88 -21.76 -60.78
CA LEU A 290 -18.19 -21.31 -60.31
C LEU A 290 -17.99 -20.01 -59.53
N ILE A 291 -18.79 -18.98 -59.85
CA ILE A 291 -18.80 -17.73 -59.09
C ILE A 291 -20.19 -17.58 -58.48
N PHE A 292 -20.27 -17.45 -57.16
CA PHE A 292 -21.53 -17.23 -56.45
C PHE A 292 -21.40 -16.19 -55.33
N ALA A 293 -22.50 -15.53 -55.00
CA ALA A 293 -22.55 -14.55 -53.91
C ALA A 293 -22.91 -15.22 -52.58
N VAL A 294 -22.21 -14.84 -51.51
CA VAL A 294 -22.50 -15.27 -50.15
C VAL A 294 -22.89 -14.04 -49.35
N SER A 295 -24.09 -14.10 -48.77
CA SER A 295 -24.59 -13.07 -47.85
C SER A 295 -24.33 -13.56 -46.42
N VAL A 296 -23.61 -12.78 -45.63
CA VAL A 296 -23.36 -13.09 -44.23
C VAL A 296 -24.12 -12.10 -43.37
N ALA A 297 -24.94 -12.60 -42.45
CA ALA A 297 -25.62 -11.77 -41.46
C ALA A 297 -24.97 -11.96 -40.10
N ILE A 298 -24.73 -10.85 -39.39
CA ILE A 298 -24.00 -10.82 -38.13
C ILE A 298 -24.94 -10.30 -37.03
N LYS A 299 -25.07 -11.05 -35.93
CA LYS A 299 -25.89 -10.68 -34.76
C LYS A 299 -25.15 -10.96 -33.45
N PRO A 300 -25.12 -10.05 -32.46
CA PRO A 300 -25.66 -8.69 -32.49
C PRO A 300 -24.93 -7.79 -33.50
N GLU A 301 -25.44 -6.58 -33.73
CA GLU A 301 -24.78 -5.60 -34.60
C GLU A 301 -23.36 -5.32 -34.07
N PRO A 302 -22.30 -5.48 -34.90
CA PRO A 302 -20.93 -5.22 -34.48
C PRO A 302 -20.80 -3.80 -33.94
N SER A 303 -20.17 -3.67 -32.78
CA SER A 303 -19.90 -2.37 -32.19
C SER A 303 -18.53 -2.36 -31.53
N ILE A 304 -17.92 -1.18 -31.42
CA ILE A 304 -16.65 -1.02 -30.70
C ILE A 304 -16.78 -1.51 -29.22
N GLU A 305 -17.96 -1.34 -28.62
CA GLU A 305 -18.26 -1.73 -27.23
C GLU A 305 -18.34 -3.27 -27.04
N GLU A 306 -18.90 -3.98 -28.02
CA GLU A 306 -19.01 -5.45 -28.02
C GLU A 306 -17.73 -6.13 -28.61
N GLY A 307 -16.89 -5.35 -29.29
CA GLY A 307 -15.61 -5.78 -29.85
C GLY A 307 -15.69 -6.21 -31.29
N LEU A 308 -14.68 -5.87 -32.08
CA LEU A 308 -14.66 -6.17 -33.52
C LEU A 308 -13.71 -7.36 -33.77
N PRO A 309 -14.22 -8.59 -33.92
CA PRO A 309 -13.37 -9.73 -34.24
C PRO A 309 -12.92 -9.70 -35.70
N LEU A 310 -11.79 -10.34 -35.94
CA LEU A 310 -11.39 -10.86 -37.23
C LEU A 310 -12.13 -12.18 -37.46
N VAL A 311 -12.99 -12.20 -38.48
CA VAL A 311 -13.74 -13.39 -38.89
C VAL A 311 -12.95 -14.13 -39.95
N VAL A 312 -12.64 -15.40 -39.69
CA VAL A 312 -11.97 -16.29 -40.64
C VAL A 312 -13.01 -17.22 -41.24
N PHE A 313 -13.20 -17.11 -42.55
CA PHE A 313 -14.08 -17.96 -43.33
C PHE A 313 -13.30 -19.15 -43.88
N GLU A 314 -13.91 -20.34 -43.79
CA GLU A 314 -13.41 -21.58 -44.35
C GLU A 314 -14.53 -22.25 -45.15
N CYS A 315 -14.20 -22.76 -46.34
CA CYS A 315 -15.15 -23.47 -47.18
C CYS A 315 -14.98 -24.98 -47.00
N LEU A 316 -16.05 -25.67 -46.59
CA LEU A 316 -16.07 -27.10 -46.33
C LEU A 316 -17.01 -27.81 -47.31
N ALA A 317 -16.60 -28.96 -47.82
CA ALA A 317 -17.53 -29.85 -48.54
C ALA A 317 -18.42 -30.58 -47.53
N LYS A 318 -19.75 -30.38 -47.59
CA LYS A 318 -20.74 -30.95 -46.64
C LYS A 318 -20.67 -32.47 -46.48
N ARG A 319 -20.32 -33.21 -47.53
CA ARG A 319 -20.28 -34.68 -47.48
C ARG A 319 -19.07 -35.23 -46.72
N ASN A 320 -17.92 -34.58 -46.83
CA ASN A 320 -16.65 -35.13 -46.36
C ASN A 320 -15.93 -34.22 -45.36
N HIS A 321 -16.48 -33.03 -45.06
CA HIS A 321 -15.87 -31.97 -44.25
C HIS A 321 -14.43 -31.62 -44.68
N SER A 322 -14.10 -31.82 -45.96
CA SER A 322 -12.79 -31.47 -46.49
C SER A 322 -12.74 -30.00 -46.86
N PHE A 323 -11.61 -29.34 -46.57
CA PHE A 323 -11.34 -27.96 -46.98
C PHE A 323 -11.30 -27.84 -48.50
N VAL A 324 -12.09 -26.93 -49.04
CA VAL A 324 -12.19 -26.66 -50.47
C VAL A 324 -11.48 -25.34 -50.76
N PRO A 325 -10.56 -25.29 -51.74
CA PRO A 325 -9.90 -24.06 -52.05
C PRO A 325 -10.87 -23.07 -52.70
N PHE A 326 -10.90 -21.83 -52.23
CA PHE A 326 -11.79 -20.79 -52.70
C PHE A 326 -11.07 -19.45 -52.81
N LEU A 327 -11.60 -18.56 -53.64
CA LEU A 327 -11.08 -17.21 -53.81
C LEU A 327 -12.21 -16.20 -53.59
N LEU A 328 -11.99 -15.27 -52.67
CA LEU A 328 -12.92 -14.19 -52.39
C LEU A 328 -12.60 -12.98 -53.25
N ALA A 329 -13.65 -12.37 -53.81
CA ALA A 329 -13.57 -11.06 -54.41
C ALA A 329 -14.59 -10.13 -53.72
N PRO A 330 -14.16 -8.91 -53.30
CA PRO A 330 -15.04 -7.90 -52.74
C PRO A 330 -16.22 -7.65 -53.67
N SER A 331 -17.42 -7.53 -53.14
CA SER A 331 -18.55 -7.05 -53.96
C SER A 331 -18.60 -5.51 -54.00
N SER A 332 -17.94 -4.85 -53.04
CA SER A 332 -17.90 -3.39 -52.88
C SER A 332 -16.50 -2.88 -52.50
N SER A 333 -16.23 -1.59 -52.73
CA SER A 333 -14.94 -0.94 -52.49
C SER A 333 -14.59 -0.71 -51.01
N ASP A 334 -15.54 -0.92 -50.10
CA ASP A 334 -15.42 -0.61 -48.67
C ASP A 334 -15.05 -1.83 -47.82
N GLU A 335 -14.86 -3.01 -48.44
CA GLU A 335 -14.50 -4.26 -47.76
C GLU A 335 -12.97 -4.44 -47.75
N SER A 336 -12.32 -4.14 -46.62
CA SER A 336 -10.88 -4.36 -46.43
C SER A 336 -10.60 -5.82 -46.09
N PHE A 337 -10.18 -6.62 -47.08
CA PHE A 337 -9.66 -7.97 -46.87
C PHE A 337 -8.22 -7.89 -46.35
N GLU A 338 -7.94 -8.48 -45.20
CA GLU A 338 -6.57 -8.47 -44.64
C GLU A 338 -5.71 -9.59 -45.24
N THR A 339 -6.26 -10.81 -45.42
CA THR A 339 -5.59 -11.92 -46.11
C THR A 339 -6.60 -12.88 -46.76
N ALA A 340 -6.31 -13.34 -47.98
CA ALA A 340 -7.05 -14.41 -48.65
C ALA A 340 -6.05 -15.47 -49.11
N PHE A 341 -5.96 -16.59 -48.39
CA PHE A 341 -5.21 -17.76 -48.83
C PHE A 341 -6.16 -18.74 -49.50
N ALA A 342 -5.62 -19.76 -50.17
CA ALA A 342 -6.41 -20.72 -50.93
C ALA A 342 -7.53 -21.40 -50.12
N TYR A 343 -7.39 -21.57 -48.80
CA TYR A 343 -8.33 -22.34 -47.95
C TYR A 343 -8.99 -21.55 -46.82
N ASN A 344 -8.52 -20.33 -46.54
CA ASN A 344 -9.08 -19.48 -45.49
C ASN A 344 -8.94 -18.01 -45.87
N ALA A 345 -9.86 -17.21 -45.36
CA ALA A 345 -9.83 -15.77 -45.59
C ALA A 345 -10.34 -15.00 -44.39
N SER A 346 -9.65 -13.92 -44.07
CA SER A 346 -9.90 -13.13 -42.87
C SER A 346 -10.49 -11.76 -43.22
N ILE A 347 -11.59 -11.41 -42.55
CA ILE A 347 -12.27 -10.12 -42.68
C ILE A 347 -12.41 -9.49 -41.30
N ALA A 348 -11.89 -8.28 -41.12
CA ALA A 348 -12.11 -7.51 -39.90
C ALA A 348 -13.51 -6.85 -39.96
N LEU A 349 -14.32 -7.06 -38.93
CA LEU A 349 -15.65 -6.43 -38.88
C LEU A 349 -15.53 -4.92 -38.65
N VAL A 350 -16.36 -4.15 -39.35
CA VAL A 350 -16.46 -2.69 -39.17
C VAL A 350 -17.62 -2.34 -38.23
N ASP A 351 -17.48 -1.23 -37.49
CA ASP A 351 -18.53 -0.72 -36.59
C ASP A 351 -19.87 -0.59 -37.34
N ARG A 352 -20.95 -1.11 -36.75
CA ARG A 352 -22.33 -1.13 -37.27
C ARG A 352 -22.57 -1.96 -38.53
N GLN A 353 -21.63 -2.84 -38.90
CA GLN A 353 -21.76 -3.68 -40.08
C GLN A 353 -22.66 -4.91 -39.85
N LYS A 354 -23.95 -4.79 -40.16
CA LYS A 354 -24.96 -5.87 -39.95
C LYS A 354 -24.84 -7.06 -40.90
N SER A 355 -24.23 -6.84 -42.06
CA SER A 355 -24.11 -7.86 -43.09
C SER A 355 -22.91 -7.61 -43.99
N LEU A 356 -22.31 -8.69 -44.47
CA LEU A 356 -21.27 -8.70 -45.50
C LEU A 356 -21.84 -9.37 -46.75
N LEU A 357 -21.42 -8.89 -47.93
CA LEU A 357 -21.75 -9.53 -49.18
C LEU A 357 -20.48 -9.67 -50.00
N PHE A 358 -20.04 -10.88 -50.26
CA PHE A 358 -18.85 -11.12 -51.07
C PHE A 358 -19.10 -12.16 -52.14
N SER A 359 -18.31 -12.10 -53.21
CA SER A 359 -18.35 -13.10 -54.27
C SER A 359 -17.25 -14.13 -54.06
N VAL A 360 -17.61 -15.41 -54.21
CA VAL A 360 -16.72 -16.55 -54.02
C VAL A 360 -16.53 -17.25 -55.35
N SER A 361 -15.28 -17.54 -55.70
CA SER A 361 -14.92 -18.39 -56.83
C SER A 361 -14.36 -19.73 -56.36
N ILE A 362 -14.96 -20.84 -56.80
CA ILE A 362 -14.53 -22.22 -56.50
C ILE A 362 -14.37 -22.98 -57.82
N GLN A 363 -13.46 -23.96 -57.88
CA GLN A 363 -13.41 -24.90 -58.99
C GLN A 363 -14.59 -25.87 -58.95
N GLY A 364 -15.37 -25.93 -60.01
CA GLY A 364 -16.52 -26.81 -60.11
C GLY A 364 -17.17 -26.78 -61.49
N GLU A 365 -17.91 -27.82 -61.81
CA GLU A 365 -18.51 -28.00 -63.13
C GLU A 365 -19.95 -27.46 -63.19
N ASN A 366 -20.73 -27.61 -62.10
CA ASN A 366 -22.15 -27.26 -62.08
C ASN A 366 -22.55 -26.40 -60.86
N CYS A 367 -23.43 -25.43 -61.08
CA CYS A 367 -24.00 -24.60 -60.02
C CYS A 367 -24.85 -25.36 -59.00
N SER A 368 -25.32 -26.57 -59.33
CA SER A 368 -25.98 -27.47 -58.38
C SER A 368 -25.05 -27.90 -57.24
N ASP A 369 -23.74 -27.90 -57.49
CA ASP A 369 -22.74 -28.38 -56.53
C ASP A 369 -22.51 -27.36 -55.39
N VAL A 370 -22.94 -26.10 -55.58
CA VAL A 370 -22.86 -25.05 -54.56
C VAL A 370 -23.60 -25.44 -53.28
N ILE A 371 -24.69 -26.21 -53.40
CA ILE A 371 -25.48 -26.70 -52.25
C ILE A 371 -24.65 -27.64 -51.36
N ASN A 372 -23.63 -28.31 -51.93
CA ASN A 372 -22.75 -29.24 -51.23
C ASN A 372 -21.59 -28.55 -50.51
N TYR A 373 -21.45 -27.24 -50.61
CA TYR A 373 -20.47 -26.48 -49.82
C TYR A 373 -21.15 -25.84 -48.60
N ASP A 374 -20.36 -25.62 -47.57
CA ASP A 374 -20.73 -24.88 -46.38
C ASP A 374 -19.62 -23.90 -46.02
N PHE A 375 -20.00 -22.73 -45.52
CA PHE A 375 -19.04 -21.74 -45.05
C PHE A 375 -19.03 -21.74 -43.54
N ASN A 376 -17.95 -22.28 -42.97
CA ASN A 376 -17.70 -22.16 -41.55
C ASN A 376 -17.05 -20.79 -41.27
N ALA A 377 -17.53 -20.11 -40.23
CA ALA A 377 -16.98 -18.83 -39.80
C ALA A 377 -16.45 -18.97 -38.38
N THR A 378 -15.16 -18.77 -38.21
CA THR A 378 -14.52 -18.73 -36.90
C THR A 378 -14.19 -17.29 -36.53
N GLN A 379 -14.35 -16.94 -35.25
CA GLN A 379 -14.08 -15.60 -34.76
C GLN A 379 -12.78 -15.58 -33.96
N THR A 380 -11.88 -14.68 -34.33
CA THR A 380 -10.63 -14.39 -33.62
C THR A 380 -10.62 -12.93 -33.18
N TYR A 381 -10.31 -12.67 -31.92
CA TYR A 381 -10.21 -11.29 -31.41
C TYR A 381 -8.76 -10.81 -31.43
N ALA A 382 -8.51 -9.51 -31.59
CA ALA A 382 -7.16 -8.96 -31.53
C ALA A 382 -6.51 -9.13 -30.14
N ALA A 383 -7.33 -9.15 -29.08
CA ALA A 383 -6.91 -9.42 -27.72
C ALA A 383 -7.99 -10.20 -26.98
N VAL A 384 -7.59 -11.11 -26.09
CA VAL A 384 -8.51 -11.84 -25.21
C VAL A 384 -8.94 -10.91 -24.06
N PRO A 385 -10.24 -10.60 -23.88
CA PRO A 385 -10.64 -9.78 -22.75
C PRO A 385 -10.69 -10.61 -21.45
N PRO A 386 -10.66 -9.94 -20.28
CA PRO A 386 -10.55 -10.62 -18.98
C PRO A 386 -11.65 -11.65 -18.72
N ALA A 387 -12.87 -11.41 -19.21
CA ALA A 387 -13.99 -12.33 -19.05
C ALA A 387 -13.78 -13.67 -19.78
N ALA A 388 -13.28 -13.65 -21.03
CA ALA A 388 -12.94 -14.87 -21.77
C ALA A 388 -11.79 -15.62 -21.08
N TYR A 389 -10.77 -14.91 -20.63
CA TYR A 389 -9.66 -15.50 -19.89
C TYR A 389 -10.13 -16.26 -18.63
N ILE A 390 -11.01 -15.65 -17.83
CA ILE A 390 -11.58 -16.30 -16.63
C ILE A 390 -12.42 -17.53 -17.02
N GLN A 391 -13.24 -17.41 -18.07
CA GLN A 391 -14.09 -18.51 -18.54
C GLN A 391 -13.25 -19.69 -19.05
N TYR A 392 -12.19 -19.43 -19.81
CA TYR A 392 -11.28 -20.46 -20.31
C TYR A 392 -10.63 -21.22 -19.17
N LEU A 393 -10.07 -20.51 -18.18
CA LEU A 393 -9.45 -21.14 -17.02
C LEU A 393 -10.45 -22.02 -16.25
N GLN A 394 -11.70 -21.59 -16.09
CA GLN A 394 -12.73 -22.40 -15.42
C GLN A 394 -13.04 -23.72 -16.13
N ILE A 395 -12.99 -23.74 -17.46
CA ILE A 395 -13.30 -24.92 -18.27
C ILE A 395 -12.10 -25.87 -18.32
N THR A 396 -10.89 -25.32 -18.45
CA THR A 396 -9.68 -26.10 -18.71
C THR A 396 -8.97 -26.56 -17.43
N SER A 397 -9.02 -25.80 -16.33
CA SER A 397 -8.38 -26.21 -15.08
C SER A 397 -9.29 -27.16 -14.30
N SER A 398 -8.99 -28.46 -14.33
CA SER A 398 -9.73 -29.51 -13.61
C SER A 398 -9.30 -29.72 -12.15
N VAL A 399 -8.36 -28.94 -11.62
CA VAL A 399 -7.86 -29.07 -10.24
C VAL A 399 -7.65 -27.68 -9.59
N PRO A 400 -8.16 -27.44 -8.37
CA PRO A 400 -8.03 -26.18 -7.63
C PRO A 400 -6.70 -26.11 -6.85
N THR A 401 -5.57 -26.45 -7.46
CA THR A 401 -4.25 -26.34 -6.80
C THR A 401 -3.75 -24.90 -6.70
N LEU A 402 -4.39 -23.96 -7.41
CA LEU A 402 -4.26 -22.52 -7.18
C LEU A 402 -5.26 -22.10 -6.08
N GLY A 403 -4.77 -21.86 -4.87
CA GLY A 403 -5.63 -21.37 -3.80
C GLY A 403 -4.91 -21.22 -2.48
N VAL A 404 -4.30 -22.28 -1.95
CA VAL A 404 -3.76 -22.26 -0.57
C VAL A 404 -2.59 -21.30 -0.41
N LEU A 405 -1.66 -21.30 -1.36
CA LEU A 405 -0.49 -20.44 -1.26
C LEU A 405 -0.82 -18.96 -1.48
N GLN A 406 -1.53 -18.65 -2.56
CA GLN A 406 -1.91 -17.26 -2.85
C GLN A 406 -2.82 -16.72 -1.74
N LEU A 407 -3.68 -17.57 -1.15
CA LEU A 407 -4.43 -17.24 0.07
C LEU A 407 -3.53 -17.00 1.26
N ALA A 408 -2.50 -17.82 1.48
CA ALA A 408 -1.53 -17.59 2.55
C ALA A 408 -0.78 -16.25 2.39
N LEU A 409 -0.35 -15.91 1.17
CA LEU A 409 0.28 -14.63 0.84
C LEU A 409 -0.69 -13.45 1.03
N ALA A 410 -1.95 -13.60 0.61
CA ALA A 410 -3.00 -12.61 0.81
C ALA A 410 -3.30 -12.36 2.28
N CYS A 411 -3.45 -13.43 3.06
CA CYS A 411 -3.63 -13.37 4.52
C CYS A 411 -2.43 -12.71 5.19
N LYS A 412 -1.21 -13.09 4.80
CA LYS A 412 0.03 -12.45 5.28
C LYS A 412 0.02 -10.95 5.01
N TYR A 413 -0.24 -10.55 3.76
CA TYR A 413 -0.31 -9.15 3.37
C TYR A 413 -1.36 -8.37 4.18
N LEU A 414 -2.56 -8.94 4.37
CA LEU A 414 -3.62 -8.31 5.17
C LEU A 414 -3.19 -8.12 6.64
N VAL A 415 -2.58 -9.13 7.26
CA VAL A 415 -2.08 -9.04 8.63
C VAL A 415 -0.99 -7.97 8.74
N GLN A 416 -0.01 -8.00 7.84
CA GLN A 416 1.09 -7.02 7.82
C GLN A 416 0.57 -5.59 7.62
N HIS A 417 -0.31 -5.39 6.64
CA HIS A 417 -0.90 -4.10 6.33
C HIS A 417 -1.69 -3.53 7.51
N THR A 418 -2.48 -4.37 8.18
CA THR A 418 -3.28 -3.98 9.34
C THR A 418 -2.39 -3.61 10.52
N MET A 419 -1.42 -4.48 10.87
CA MET A 419 -0.53 -4.25 12.00
C MET A 419 0.34 -3.01 11.80
N LEU A 420 0.84 -2.81 10.57
CA LEU A 420 1.60 -1.62 10.23
C LEU A 420 0.74 -0.35 10.32
N SER A 421 -0.47 -0.39 9.77
CA SER A 421 -1.39 0.76 9.82
C SER A 421 -1.73 1.14 11.27
N VAL A 422 -1.98 0.15 12.13
CA VAL A 422 -2.25 0.37 13.56
C VAL A 422 -1.05 0.97 14.27
N LEU A 423 0.16 0.44 14.02
CA LEU A 423 1.40 0.94 14.61
C LEU A 423 1.66 2.40 14.21
N VAL A 424 1.59 2.71 12.91
CA VAL A 424 1.84 4.05 12.40
C VAL A 424 0.78 5.03 12.92
N LEU A 425 -0.50 4.63 12.95
CA LEU A 425 -1.58 5.42 13.52
C LEU A 425 -1.35 5.72 15.00
N PHE A 426 -0.98 4.71 15.78
CA PHE A 426 -0.70 4.86 17.20
C PHE A 426 0.43 5.89 17.44
N CYS A 427 1.57 5.72 16.77
CA CYS A 427 2.69 6.66 16.88
C CYS A 427 2.32 8.07 16.45
N ALA A 428 1.61 8.23 15.33
CA ALA A 428 1.24 9.54 14.80
C ALA A 428 0.26 10.29 15.71
N LEU A 429 -0.76 9.58 16.24
CA LEU A 429 -1.69 10.15 17.21
C LEU A 429 -1.01 10.49 18.54
N GLN A 430 -0.04 9.69 18.98
CA GLN A 430 0.73 9.95 20.19
C GLN A 430 1.51 11.27 20.07
N ASN A 431 2.13 11.54 18.93
CA ASN A 431 2.80 12.84 18.71
C ASN A 431 1.81 14.00 18.75
N TRP A 432 0.68 13.86 18.06
CA TRP A 432 -0.33 14.92 18.05
C TRP A 432 -0.87 15.17 19.46
N ARG A 433 -1.07 14.12 20.26
CA ARG A 433 -1.45 14.21 21.67
C ARG A 433 -0.42 14.99 22.50
N LEU A 434 0.87 14.65 22.36
CA LEU A 434 1.94 15.34 23.09
C LEU A 434 1.96 16.85 22.81
N TRP A 435 1.82 17.24 21.54
CA TRP A 435 1.76 18.65 21.16
C TRP A 435 0.49 19.36 21.62
N LEU A 436 -0.67 18.68 21.61
CA LEU A 436 -1.91 19.23 22.16
C LEU A 436 -1.85 19.41 23.67
N CYS A 437 -1.23 18.49 24.41
CA CYS A 437 -1.02 18.64 25.86
C CYS A 437 -0.06 19.81 26.15
N PHE A 438 1.03 19.94 25.39
CA PHE A 438 1.97 21.06 25.54
C PHE A 438 1.33 22.41 25.23
N ASP A 439 0.57 22.52 24.12
CA ASP A 439 -0.17 23.74 23.77
C ASP A 439 -1.25 24.10 24.82
N GLY A 440 -1.81 23.06 25.45
CA GLY A 440 -2.76 23.20 26.55
C GLY A 440 -2.21 23.94 27.76
N ILE A 441 -0.89 23.93 27.99
CA ILE A 441 -0.22 24.59 29.12
C ILE A 441 -0.46 26.11 29.08
N LEU A 442 -0.32 26.72 27.91
CA LEU A 442 -0.53 28.16 27.74
C LEU A 442 -2.02 28.52 27.67
N ALA A 443 -2.84 27.67 27.06
CA ALA A 443 -4.26 27.96 26.85
C ALA A 443 -5.15 27.73 28.09
N HIS A 444 -4.82 26.76 28.94
CA HIS A 444 -5.66 26.36 30.08
C HIS A 444 -4.93 26.48 31.43
N GLY A 445 -3.63 26.74 31.44
CA GLY A 445 -2.81 26.77 32.65
C GLY A 445 -2.45 25.38 33.18
N LEU A 446 -1.63 25.34 34.24
CA LEU A 446 -1.25 24.10 34.93
C LEU A 446 -2.14 23.86 36.16
N TYR A 447 -2.63 22.64 36.31
CA TYR A 447 -3.48 22.28 37.43
C TYR A 447 -2.66 22.14 38.74
N ILE A 448 -3.06 22.89 39.76
CA ILE A 448 -2.50 22.77 41.11
C ILE A 448 -3.44 21.91 41.95
N ALA A 449 -3.05 20.66 42.21
CA ALA A 449 -3.84 19.69 42.97
C ALA A 449 -4.28 20.23 44.34
N ASP A 450 -3.40 20.96 45.03
CA ASP A 450 -3.65 21.49 46.37
C ASP A 450 -4.71 22.61 46.39
N ARG A 451 -4.91 23.33 45.28
CA ARG A 451 -5.86 24.46 45.19
C ARG A 451 -7.07 24.18 44.32
N LYS A 452 -7.08 23.06 43.59
CA LYS A 452 -8.07 22.70 42.56
C LYS A 452 -8.29 23.77 41.47
N THR A 453 -7.34 24.70 41.32
CA THR A 453 -7.38 25.78 40.33
C THR A 453 -6.27 25.58 39.29
N ALA A 454 -6.49 26.13 38.10
CA ALA A 454 -5.46 26.20 37.07
C ALA A 454 -4.66 27.50 37.23
N ALA A 455 -3.34 27.37 37.31
CA ALA A 455 -2.41 28.49 37.32
C ALA A 455 -2.08 28.89 35.88
N LEU A 456 -2.41 30.12 35.51
CA LEU A 456 -2.03 30.70 34.22
C LEU A 456 -0.54 31.06 34.25
N ILE A 457 0.17 30.64 33.20
CA ILE A 457 1.60 30.93 33.03
C ILE A 457 1.74 32.11 32.09
N ASP A 458 2.39 33.16 32.56
CA ASP A 458 2.76 34.30 31.73
C ASP A 458 4.19 34.10 31.21
N LEU A 459 4.34 34.11 29.88
CA LEU A 459 5.63 33.98 29.19
C LEU A 459 6.42 35.30 29.16
N ALA A 460 5.81 36.43 29.54
CA ALA A 460 6.50 37.71 29.67
C ALA A 460 7.62 37.68 30.74
N PHE A 461 7.57 36.72 31.67
CA PHE A 461 8.64 36.46 32.61
C PHE A 461 9.73 35.60 31.95
N GLY A 462 10.96 36.15 31.86
CA GLY A 462 12.08 35.49 31.19
C GLY A 462 12.43 34.09 31.72
N ASP A 463 12.23 33.83 33.01
CA ASP A 463 12.46 32.50 33.59
C ASP A 463 11.37 31.49 33.18
N ASN A 464 10.11 31.91 33.07
CA ASN A 464 9.04 31.08 32.51
C ASN A 464 9.29 30.77 31.03
N LEU A 465 9.83 31.73 30.27
CA LEU A 465 10.19 31.54 28.87
C LEU A 465 11.31 30.50 28.69
N LYS A 466 12.35 30.54 29.54
CA LYS A 466 13.42 29.51 29.54
C LYS A 466 12.87 28.13 29.84
N VAL A 467 12.03 28.01 30.87
CA VAL A 467 11.41 26.74 31.27
C VAL A 467 10.51 26.19 30.17
N TRP A 468 9.70 27.06 29.55
CA TRP A 468 8.85 26.70 28.42
C TRP A 468 9.67 26.19 27.23
N PHE A 469 10.78 26.86 26.90
CA PHE A 469 11.64 26.46 25.79
C PHE A 469 12.34 25.11 26.03
N GLN A 470 12.87 24.87 27.24
CA GLN A 470 13.46 23.59 27.63
C GLN A 470 12.43 22.45 27.60
N LEU A 471 11.21 22.71 28.07
CA LEU A 471 10.11 21.75 28.01
C LEU A 471 9.72 21.45 26.55
N ARG A 472 9.69 22.46 25.69
CA ARG A 472 9.41 22.32 24.25
C ARG A 472 10.45 21.43 23.55
N GLN A 473 11.74 21.64 23.80
CA GLN A 473 12.82 20.80 23.26
C GLN A 473 12.69 19.33 23.72
N SER A 474 12.23 19.13 24.96
CA SER A 474 11.97 17.80 25.51
C SER A 474 10.81 17.10 24.79
N VAL A 475 9.72 17.82 24.52
CA VAL A 475 8.57 17.29 23.74
C VAL A 475 8.98 16.97 22.31
N GLN A 476 9.78 17.83 21.67
CA GLN A 476 10.29 17.59 20.31
C GLN A 476 11.13 16.30 20.26
N THR A 477 12.02 16.12 21.23
CA THR A 477 12.87 14.92 21.33
C THR A 477 12.04 13.67 21.59
N ALA A 478 11.00 13.76 22.43
CA ALA A 478 10.04 12.68 22.65
C ALA A 478 9.32 12.28 21.35
N CYS A 479 8.91 13.26 20.53
CA CYS A 479 8.30 12.99 19.23
C CYS A 479 9.26 12.32 18.24
N VAL A 480 10.53 12.72 18.21
CA VAL A 480 11.56 12.04 17.40
C VAL A 480 11.70 10.58 17.83
N HIS A 481 11.74 10.31 19.13
CA HIS A 481 11.76 8.94 19.64
C HIS A 481 10.54 8.14 19.16
N CYS A 482 9.32 8.66 19.33
CA CYS A 482 8.10 7.95 18.92
C CYS A 482 7.95 7.74 17.40
N THR A 483 8.63 8.54 16.55
CA THR A 483 8.50 8.49 15.08
C THR A 483 9.66 7.85 14.35
N SER A 484 10.79 7.64 15.01
CA SER A 484 12.01 7.14 14.36
C SER A 484 11.77 5.82 13.61
N PHE A 485 11.00 4.91 14.21
CA PHE A 485 10.65 3.63 13.59
C PHE A 485 9.69 3.76 12.40
N THR A 486 8.60 4.53 12.58
CA THR A 486 7.52 4.64 11.59
C THR A 486 7.94 5.45 10.35
N THR A 487 8.98 6.27 10.47
CA THR A 487 9.53 7.08 9.39
C THR A 487 9.93 6.26 8.16
N ILE A 488 10.47 5.05 8.35
CA ILE A 488 10.91 4.18 7.24
C ILE A 488 9.71 3.67 6.44
N PHE A 489 8.62 3.32 7.12
CA PHE A 489 7.39 2.88 6.47
C PHE A 489 6.67 4.03 5.76
N LEU A 490 6.66 5.23 6.35
CA LEU A 490 6.15 6.43 5.66
C LEU A 490 6.96 6.74 4.40
N LYS A 491 8.30 6.67 4.46
CA LYS A 491 9.18 6.84 3.29
C LYS A 491 8.91 5.78 2.22
N GLY A 492 8.78 4.52 2.61
CA GLY A 492 8.43 3.42 1.71
C GLY A 492 7.07 3.63 1.04
N ALA A 493 6.05 4.03 1.81
CA ALA A 493 4.72 4.31 1.28
C ALA A 493 4.71 5.50 0.30
N LEU A 494 5.50 6.55 0.56
CA LEU A 494 5.67 7.67 -0.37
C LEU A 494 6.31 7.22 -1.69
N VAL A 495 7.38 6.42 -1.62
CA VAL A 495 8.04 5.87 -2.82
C VAL A 495 7.07 4.99 -3.60
N GLN A 496 6.37 4.08 -2.92
CA GLN A 496 5.36 3.22 -3.52
C GLN A 496 4.26 4.03 -4.21
N CYS A 497 3.68 5.03 -3.54
CA CYS A 497 2.66 5.90 -4.10
C CYS A 497 3.17 6.65 -5.34
N SER A 498 4.38 7.21 -5.28
CA SER A 498 4.98 7.94 -6.41
C SER A 498 5.23 7.02 -7.62
N ALA A 499 5.74 5.81 -7.37
CA ALA A 499 6.03 4.85 -8.42
C ALA A 499 4.75 4.30 -9.06
N THR A 500 3.72 3.98 -8.26
CA THR A 500 2.45 3.49 -8.80
C THR A 500 1.71 4.58 -9.57
N MET A 501 1.69 5.81 -9.06
CA MET A 501 1.09 6.94 -9.79
C MET A 501 1.79 7.22 -11.11
N LEU A 502 3.12 7.27 -11.12
CA LEU A 502 3.89 7.52 -12.34
C LEU A 502 3.67 6.41 -13.37
N ALA A 503 3.66 5.15 -12.94
CA ALA A 503 3.43 4.01 -13.81
C ALA A 503 2.00 4.00 -14.39
N ILE A 504 0.98 4.28 -13.57
CA ILE A 504 -0.40 4.38 -14.06
C ILE A 504 -0.53 5.52 -15.07
N LEU A 505 0.01 6.71 -14.75
CA LEU A 505 -0.02 7.86 -15.65
C LEU A 505 0.69 7.54 -16.97
N PHE A 506 1.84 6.88 -16.92
CA PHE A 506 2.54 6.43 -18.13
C PHE A 506 1.65 5.53 -18.99
N TYR A 507 0.99 4.53 -18.40
CA TYR A 507 0.08 3.64 -19.13
C TYR A 507 -1.16 4.35 -19.70
N CYS A 508 -1.69 5.35 -18.98
CA CYS A 508 -2.77 6.20 -19.49
C CYS A 508 -2.30 7.03 -20.71
N ILE A 509 -1.08 7.57 -20.68
CA ILE A 509 -0.51 8.37 -21.78
C ILE A 509 -0.15 7.49 -22.99
N THR A 510 0.45 6.32 -22.76
CA THR A 510 0.81 5.40 -23.85
C THR A 510 -0.40 4.68 -24.43
N GLY A 511 -1.57 4.76 -23.79
CA GLY A 511 -2.79 4.14 -24.25
C GLY A 511 -2.73 2.61 -24.19
N SER A 512 -2.01 2.03 -23.22
CA SER A 512 -1.90 0.57 -23.08
C SER A 512 -1.92 0.16 -21.61
N ALA A 513 -2.92 -0.62 -21.19
CA ALA A 513 -3.02 -1.12 -19.83
C ALA A 513 -2.65 -2.63 -19.80
N PRO A 514 -1.38 -2.98 -19.50
CA PRO A 514 -0.98 -4.38 -19.43
C PRO A 514 -1.62 -5.04 -18.21
N LEU A 515 -2.43 -6.05 -18.49
CA LEU A 515 -3.00 -6.94 -17.51
C LEU A 515 -2.01 -8.07 -17.22
N PRO A 516 -1.60 -8.23 -15.97
CA PRO A 516 -2.43 -7.88 -14.85
C PRO A 516 -1.80 -6.65 -14.08
N THR A 517 -0.61 -6.19 -14.50
CA THR A 517 0.16 -5.05 -13.96
C THR A 517 -0.69 -3.83 -13.57
N TYR A 518 -1.64 -3.41 -14.41
CA TYR A 518 -2.47 -2.23 -14.16
C TYR A 518 -3.26 -2.31 -12.83
N PHE A 519 -3.89 -3.45 -12.51
CA PHE A 519 -4.58 -3.58 -11.22
C PHE A 519 -3.63 -3.68 -10.03
N LEU A 520 -2.43 -4.26 -10.20
CA LEU A 520 -1.43 -4.29 -9.14
C LEU A 520 -0.96 -2.87 -8.79
N LEU A 521 -0.85 -2.00 -9.79
CA LEU A 521 -0.53 -0.60 -9.54
C LEU A 521 -1.65 0.14 -8.81
N LEU A 522 -2.92 -0.11 -9.17
CA LEU A 522 -4.08 0.43 -8.44
C LEU A 522 -4.13 -0.09 -6.99
N MET A 523 -3.86 -1.37 -6.78
CA MET A 523 -3.74 -1.97 -5.46
C MET A 523 -2.61 -1.34 -4.66
N GLY A 524 -1.43 -1.19 -5.26
CA GLY A 524 -0.28 -0.53 -4.65
C GLY A 524 -0.54 0.93 -4.30
N LEU A 525 -1.28 1.66 -5.15
CA LEU A 525 -1.72 3.03 -4.91
C LEU A 525 -2.64 3.10 -3.68
N ILE A 526 -3.73 2.34 -3.68
CA ILE A 526 -4.71 2.34 -2.58
C ILE A 526 -4.08 1.86 -1.28
N GLY A 527 -3.23 0.83 -1.35
CA GLY A 527 -2.46 0.34 -0.21
C GLY A 527 -1.56 1.44 0.38
N SER A 528 -0.86 2.20 -0.46
CA SER A 528 -0.01 3.29 0.03
C SER A 528 -0.79 4.43 0.69
N LEU A 529 -2.00 4.75 0.20
CA LEU A 529 -2.84 5.83 0.73
C LEU A 529 -3.22 5.59 2.21
N SER A 530 -3.48 4.35 2.60
CA SER A 530 -3.80 4.00 3.99
C SER A 530 -2.70 4.41 4.99
N THR A 531 -1.43 4.21 4.60
CA THR A 531 -0.26 4.55 5.41
C THR A 531 0.04 6.04 5.33
N LEU A 532 -0.17 6.66 4.16
CA LEU A 532 0.00 8.10 3.95
C LEU A 532 -1.06 8.95 4.65
N ALA A 533 -2.23 8.41 4.98
CA ALA A 533 -3.23 9.10 5.81
C ALA A 533 -2.65 9.56 7.16
N MET A 534 -1.59 8.90 7.64
CA MET A 534 -0.87 9.24 8.88
C MET A 534 -0.02 10.50 8.77
N LEU A 535 0.20 11.02 7.56
CA LEU A 535 0.82 12.32 7.37
C LEU A 535 -0.05 13.46 7.90
N TRP A 536 -1.38 13.28 7.96
CA TRP A 536 -2.30 14.28 8.50
C TRP A 536 -2.08 14.58 9.99
N PRO A 537 -2.14 13.60 10.90
CA PRO A 537 -1.88 13.85 12.32
C PRO A 537 -0.45 14.36 12.58
N LEU A 538 0.54 13.93 11.79
CA LEU A 538 1.90 14.46 11.86
C LEU A 538 1.95 15.94 11.41
N ALA A 539 1.30 16.29 10.30
CA ALA A 539 1.21 17.67 9.84
C ALA A 539 0.47 18.57 10.82
N ALA A 540 -0.55 18.05 11.53
CA ALA A 540 -1.30 18.79 12.54
C ALA A 540 -0.43 19.08 13.76
N ALA A 541 0.40 18.12 14.18
CA ALA A 541 1.39 18.34 15.23
C ALA A 541 2.41 19.42 14.84
N LEU A 542 2.90 19.40 13.58
CA LEU A 542 3.83 20.42 13.06
C LEU A 542 3.18 21.81 12.94
N ASP A 543 1.88 21.87 12.64
CA ASP A 543 1.15 23.14 12.57
C ASP A 543 1.04 23.81 13.95
N ILE A 544 0.89 23.02 15.02
CA ILE A 544 0.95 23.51 16.40
C ILE A 544 2.33 24.11 16.69
N GLN A 545 3.41 23.42 16.33
CA GLN A 545 4.78 23.94 16.49
C GLN A 545 4.98 25.27 15.75
N ARG A 546 4.46 25.37 14.52
CA ARG A 546 4.55 26.60 13.73
C ARG A 546 3.83 27.77 14.39
N LYS A 547 2.68 27.53 15.02
CA LYS A 547 1.91 28.56 15.74
C LYS A 547 2.68 29.11 16.94
N HIS A 548 3.54 28.32 17.58
CA HIS A 548 4.36 28.81 18.70
C HIS A 548 5.28 29.96 18.29
N GLY A 549 5.83 29.95 17.07
CA GLY A 549 6.59 31.10 16.56
C GLY A 549 5.74 32.38 16.52
N GLN A 550 4.50 32.29 16.02
CA GLN A 550 3.56 33.42 16.00
C GLN A 550 3.14 33.87 17.39
N THR A 551 2.95 32.93 18.32
CA THR A 551 2.64 33.23 19.72
C THR A 551 3.80 33.99 20.36
N LEU A 552 5.05 33.57 20.14
CA LEU A 552 6.24 34.27 20.64
C LEU A 552 6.35 35.67 20.04
N SER A 553 6.11 35.85 18.74
CA SER A 553 6.12 37.19 18.11
C SER A 553 5.04 38.11 18.69
N THR A 554 3.84 37.58 18.94
CA THR A 554 2.74 38.35 19.55
C THR A 554 3.09 38.77 20.98
N GLN A 555 3.66 37.85 21.77
CA GLN A 555 4.08 38.11 23.14
C GLN A 555 5.25 39.11 23.21
N LEU A 556 6.20 39.02 22.28
CA LEU A 556 7.29 40.00 22.16
C LEU A 556 6.75 41.40 21.85
N LEU A 557 5.79 41.51 20.92
CA LEU A 557 5.14 42.78 20.56
C LEU A 557 4.39 43.38 21.77
N GLU A 558 3.66 42.55 22.50
CA GLU A 558 2.96 42.94 23.73
C GLU A 558 3.95 43.43 24.80
N LEU A 559 5.09 42.76 24.96
CA LEU A 559 6.14 43.16 25.88
C LEU A 559 6.78 44.49 25.47
N HIS A 560 7.00 44.72 24.17
CA HIS A 560 7.48 45.99 23.62
C HIS A 560 6.50 47.14 23.92
N PHE A 561 5.20 46.92 23.75
CA PHE A 561 4.17 47.91 24.11
C PHE A 561 4.14 48.21 25.61
N ARG A 562 4.25 47.19 26.47
CA ARG A 562 4.32 47.39 27.93
C ARG A 562 5.55 48.20 28.37
N CYS A 563 6.68 48.05 27.67
CA CYS A 563 7.88 48.87 27.88
C CYS A 563 7.70 50.32 27.45
N LEU A 564 7.06 50.54 26.29
CA LEU A 564 6.71 51.87 25.80
C LEU A 564 5.76 52.61 26.76
N ASP A 565 4.82 51.88 27.36
CA ASP A 565 3.88 52.40 28.37
C ASP A 565 4.51 52.59 29.77
N LYS A 566 5.82 52.34 29.93
CA LYS A 566 6.59 52.48 31.19
C LYS A 566 6.06 51.66 32.37
N THR A 567 5.32 50.59 32.11
CA THR A 567 4.75 49.73 33.15
C THR A 567 5.76 48.72 33.72
N ILE A 568 6.91 48.54 33.09
CA ILE A 568 7.96 47.57 33.43
C ILE A 568 9.32 48.28 33.54
N ILE A 569 10.20 47.79 34.42
CA ILE A 569 11.58 48.28 34.59
C ILE A 569 12.40 47.95 33.32
N PRO A 570 13.01 48.94 32.64
CA PRO A 570 13.61 48.78 31.31
C PRO A 570 14.74 47.73 31.26
N ASP A 571 15.63 47.68 32.26
CA ASP A 571 16.77 46.75 32.27
C ASP A 571 16.36 45.26 32.27
N HIS A 572 15.25 44.92 32.91
CA HIS A 572 14.74 43.54 32.95
C HIS A 572 14.00 43.18 31.65
N ALA A 573 13.39 44.17 31.02
CA ALA A 573 12.70 43.99 29.76
C ALA A 573 13.68 43.78 28.60
N ASP A 574 14.78 44.53 28.54
CA ASP A 574 15.78 44.40 27.47
C ASP A 574 16.44 43.01 27.46
N ALA A 575 16.75 42.45 28.64
CA ALA A 575 17.26 41.09 28.76
C ALA A 575 16.22 40.03 28.35
N CYS A 576 14.93 40.26 28.63
CA CYS A 576 13.84 39.39 28.22
C CYS A 576 13.59 39.47 26.70
N ILE A 577 13.64 40.66 26.12
CA ILE A 577 13.54 40.91 24.67
C ILE A 577 14.66 40.19 23.92
N ALA A 578 15.92 40.34 24.36
CA ALA A 578 17.05 39.64 23.75
C ALA A 578 16.91 38.11 23.83
N LEU A 579 16.34 37.60 24.94
CA LEU A 579 16.04 36.18 25.10
C LEU A 579 14.93 35.72 24.15
N PHE A 580 13.85 36.50 23.99
CA PHE A 580 12.79 36.22 23.02
C PHE A 580 13.32 36.20 21.59
N GLU A 581 14.13 37.18 21.20
CA GLU A 581 14.74 37.25 19.86
C GLU A 581 15.64 36.05 19.59
N SER A 582 16.49 35.67 20.56
CA SER A 582 17.35 34.48 20.45
C SER A 582 16.55 33.17 20.36
N ILE A 583 15.48 33.03 21.14
CA ILE A 583 14.61 31.85 21.09
C ILE A 583 13.83 31.81 19.78
N MET A 584 13.31 32.95 19.32
CA MET A 584 12.63 33.06 18.02
C MET A 584 13.56 32.71 16.88
N GLU A 585 14.79 33.22 16.87
CA GLU A 585 15.80 32.86 15.86
C GLU A 585 16.08 31.35 15.87
N ASN A 586 16.17 30.74 17.06
CA ASN A 586 16.33 29.29 17.19
C ASN A 586 15.12 28.49 16.68
N VAL A 587 13.90 28.90 17.02
CA VAL A 587 12.66 28.26 16.59
C VAL A 587 12.44 28.42 15.08
N GLU A 588 12.77 29.58 14.50
CA GLU A 588 12.56 29.85 13.08
C GLU A 588 13.65 29.26 12.18
N ARG A 589 14.91 29.28 12.62
CA ARG A 589 16.08 29.01 11.77
C ARG A 589 16.65 27.59 11.95
N TYR A 590 16.61 27.02 13.16
CA TYR A 590 17.28 25.75 13.48
C TYR A 590 16.32 24.60 13.75
N GLU A 591 15.02 24.84 13.78
CA GLU A 591 14.08 23.79 14.12
C GLU A 591 13.89 22.78 12.98
N HIS A 592 14.29 21.53 13.25
CA HIS A 592 14.10 20.39 12.36
C HIS A 592 12.62 20.16 12.06
N ARG A 593 12.13 20.76 10.98
CA ARG A 593 10.87 20.34 10.36
C ARG A 593 11.01 18.87 9.99
N MET A 594 10.02 18.03 10.29
CA MET A 594 10.05 16.65 9.80
C MET A 594 10.10 16.67 8.27
N THR A 595 11.26 16.30 7.72
CA THR A 595 11.49 16.23 6.29
C THR A 595 11.45 14.79 5.81
N PHE A 596 10.69 14.55 4.76
CA PHE A 596 10.71 13.29 4.00
C PHE A 596 11.37 13.57 2.66
N PHE A 597 12.50 12.90 2.39
CA PHE A 597 13.31 13.14 1.19
C PHE A 597 13.69 14.62 0.97
N GLY A 598 14.00 15.35 2.05
CA GLY A 598 14.34 16.78 1.99
C GLY A 598 13.15 17.74 1.92
N PHE A 599 11.92 17.22 1.80
CA PHE A 599 10.70 18.05 1.79
C PHE A 599 10.06 18.11 3.17
N ALA A 600 9.91 19.32 3.72
CA ALA A 600 9.14 19.55 4.93
C ALA A 600 7.65 19.24 4.71
N ILE A 601 7.06 18.43 5.60
CA ILE A 601 5.61 18.23 5.64
C ILE A 601 4.96 19.47 6.24
N THR A 602 3.97 20.02 5.54
CA THR A 602 3.14 21.11 6.05
C THR A 602 1.70 20.86 5.68
N MET A 603 0.76 21.37 6.50
CA MET A 603 -0.67 21.28 6.22
C MET A 603 -1.06 21.80 4.82
N PRO A 604 -0.56 22.97 4.35
CA PRO A 604 -0.84 23.44 2.99
C PRO A 604 -0.36 22.47 1.92
N ARG A 605 0.82 21.87 2.06
CA ARG A 605 1.34 20.89 1.10
C ARG A 605 0.49 19.62 1.08
N LEU A 606 0.09 19.15 2.26
CA LEU A 606 -0.79 17.99 2.36
C LEU A 606 -2.17 18.27 1.76
N ALA A 607 -2.70 19.49 1.94
CA ALA A 607 -3.94 19.93 1.28
C ALA A 607 -3.78 19.98 -0.24
N THR A 608 -2.67 20.50 -0.77
CA THR A 608 -2.40 20.48 -2.22
C THR A 608 -2.26 19.06 -2.76
N MET A 609 -1.60 18.16 -2.02
CA MET A 609 -1.50 16.74 -2.38
C MET A 609 -2.87 16.06 -2.32
N GLY A 610 -3.66 16.38 -1.29
CA GLY A 610 -5.04 15.90 -1.12
C GLY A 610 -6.02 16.44 -2.17
N ALA A 611 -5.71 17.55 -2.84
CA ALA A 611 -6.48 18.06 -3.99
C ALA A 611 -5.99 17.48 -5.32
N ALA A 612 -4.67 17.31 -5.47
CA ALA A 612 -4.06 16.75 -6.68
C ALA A 612 -4.34 15.25 -6.83
N LEU A 613 -4.34 14.48 -5.73
CA LEU A 613 -4.60 13.04 -5.74
C LEU A 613 -5.98 12.70 -6.33
N PRO A 614 -7.11 13.28 -5.87
CA PRO A 614 -8.42 13.06 -6.49
C PRO A 614 -8.49 13.53 -7.94
N SER A 615 -7.81 14.61 -8.31
CA SER A 615 -7.77 15.06 -9.71
C SER A 615 -7.06 14.04 -10.61
N LEU A 616 -5.95 13.48 -10.15
CA LEU A 616 -5.23 12.43 -10.88
C LEU A 616 -6.01 11.11 -10.90
N VAL A 617 -6.64 10.72 -9.79
CA VAL A 617 -7.55 9.56 -9.74
C VAL A 617 -8.75 9.76 -10.66
N SER A 618 -9.29 10.98 -10.75
CA SER A 618 -10.36 11.34 -11.68
C SER A 618 -9.88 11.26 -13.13
N PHE A 619 -8.69 11.76 -13.44
CA PHE A 619 -8.08 11.58 -14.76
C PHE A 619 -7.97 10.10 -15.13
N ILE A 620 -7.44 9.27 -14.23
CA ILE A 620 -7.37 7.81 -14.40
C ILE A 620 -8.78 7.22 -14.58
N ALA A 621 -9.77 7.74 -13.86
CA ALA A 621 -11.14 7.26 -13.90
C ALA A 621 -11.85 7.51 -15.23
N PHE A 622 -11.56 8.64 -15.87
CA PHE A 622 -12.19 9.07 -17.12
C PHE A 622 -11.38 8.72 -18.37
N HIS A 623 -10.11 8.35 -18.23
CA HIS A 623 -9.26 7.99 -19.35
C HIS A 623 -9.27 6.47 -19.57
N VAL A 624 -10.23 6.01 -20.37
CA VAL A 624 -10.36 4.59 -20.72
C VAL A 624 -9.15 4.15 -21.53
N VAL A 625 -8.48 3.07 -21.11
CA VAL A 625 -7.28 2.54 -21.77
C VAL A 625 -7.57 1.15 -22.32
N PRO A 626 -7.17 0.79 -23.56
CA PRO A 626 -7.36 -0.55 -24.07
C PRO A 626 -6.52 -1.56 -23.29
N SER A 627 -7.12 -2.72 -23.01
CA SER A 627 -6.47 -3.80 -22.27
C SER A 627 -5.48 -4.54 -23.16
N THR A 628 -4.27 -4.76 -22.64
CA THR A 628 -3.26 -5.66 -23.24
C THR A 628 -2.85 -6.70 -22.20
N TRP A 629 -2.13 -7.76 -22.56
CA TRP A 629 -1.59 -8.72 -21.60
C TRP A 629 -0.10 -8.48 -21.34
N ALA A 630 0.31 -8.58 -20.08
CA ALA A 630 1.69 -8.48 -19.65
C ALA A 630 2.47 -9.74 -20.04
N SER A 631 3.79 -9.63 -20.08
CA SER A 631 4.69 -10.75 -20.36
C SER A 631 4.55 -11.87 -19.32
N PHE A 632 4.50 -13.11 -19.80
CA PHE A 632 4.57 -14.29 -18.95
C PHE A 632 5.90 -14.39 -18.22
N ASN A 633 5.82 -15.00 -17.05
CA ASN A 633 6.98 -15.44 -16.30
C ASN A 633 7.49 -16.76 -16.89
N ALA A 634 8.68 -16.74 -17.49
CA ALA A 634 9.30 -17.93 -18.09
C ALA A 634 9.63 -19.04 -17.06
N PHE A 635 9.69 -18.71 -15.77
CA PHE A 635 10.08 -19.63 -14.70
C PHE A 635 8.89 -20.23 -13.94
N SER A 636 7.64 -19.88 -14.30
CA SER A 636 6.46 -20.45 -13.65
C SER A 636 6.36 -21.94 -13.96
N VAL A 637 6.31 -22.76 -12.90
CA VAL A 637 6.12 -24.21 -12.99
C VAL A 637 4.63 -24.54 -13.05
N MET A 638 3.76 -23.63 -12.60
CA MET A 638 2.32 -23.78 -12.73
C MET A 638 1.86 -23.42 -14.14
N GLU A 639 1.33 -24.42 -14.84
CA GLU A 639 0.40 -24.33 -15.98
C GLU A 639 0.64 -23.16 -16.95
N ASN A 640 1.91 -22.86 -17.23
CA ASN A 640 2.28 -21.74 -18.09
C ASN A 640 1.70 -21.93 -19.50
N ALA A 641 1.57 -23.19 -19.95
CA ALA A 641 0.89 -23.56 -21.17
C ALA A 641 -0.62 -23.27 -21.12
N THR A 642 -1.29 -23.53 -19.99
CA THR A 642 -2.72 -23.23 -19.81
C THR A 642 -2.98 -21.73 -19.80
N TYR A 643 -2.16 -20.95 -19.08
CA TYR A 643 -2.28 -19.49 -19.05
C TYR A 643 -1.91 -18.84 -20.39
N ALA A 644 -0.86 -19.35 -21.07
CA ALA A 644 -0.51 -18.91 -22.41
C ALA A 644 -1.59 -19.26 -23.43
N ALA A 645 -2.21 -20.44 -23.30
CA ALA A 645 -3.37 -20.80 -24.09
C ALA A 645 -4.58 -19.90 -23.78
N ALA A 646 -4.81 -19.55 -22.51
CA ALA A 646 -5.93 -18.71 -22.08
C ALA A 646 -5.85 -17.27 -22.59
N ILE A 647 -4.66 -16.73 -22.88
CA ILE A 647 -4.52 -15.40 -23.49
C ILE A 647 -4.32 -15.46 -25.01
N ASN A 648 -4.15 -16.66 -25.58
CA ASN A 648 -4.01 -16.82 -27.02
C ASN A 648 -5.39 -16.63 -27.67
N PRO A 649 -5.57 -15.63 -28.55
CA PRO A 649 -6.85 -15.43 -29.22
C PRO A 649 -7.29 -16.63 -30.06
N ALA A 650 -6.34 -17.41 -30.60
CA ALA A 650 -6.63 -18.60 -31.39
C ALA A 650 -7.22 -19.76 -30.57
N ASN A 651 -7.02 -19.78 -29.25
CA ASN A 651 -7.56 -20.80 -28.36
C ASN A 651 -8.87 -20.35 -27.68
N ASN A 652 -9.16 -19.05 -27.72
CA ASN A 652 -10.45 -18.46 -27.34
C ASN A 652 -11.33 -18.18 -28.56
N THR A 653 -11.14 -18.95 -29.63
CA THR A 653 -12.00 -18.88 -30.81
C THR A 653 -13.35 -19.51 -30.49
N TYR A 654 -14.41 -18.74 -30.67
CA TYR A 654 -15.77 -19.26 -30.67
C TYR A 654 -16.09 -19.74 -32.09
N SER A 655 -16.38 -21.03 -32.26
CA SER A 655 -17.00 -21.55 -33.47
C SER A 655 -18.49 -21.21 -33.40
N GLY A 656 -18.95 -20.39 -34.34
CA GLY A 656 -20.35 -19.96 -34.46
C GLY A 656 -21.23 -21.00 -35.14
#